data_AF-A0A952NWF3-F1
#
_entry.id   AF-A0A952NWF3-F1
#
_cell.length_a   1.000
_cell.length_b   1.000
_cell.length_c   1.000
_cell.angle_alpha   90.00
_cell.angle_beta   90.00
_cell.angle_gamma   90.00
#
_symmetry.space_group_name_H-M   'P 1'
#
loop_
_entity.id
_entity.type
_entity.pdbx_description
1 polymer ?
#
loop_
_entity_poly.entity_id
_entity_poly.type
_entity_poly.pdbx_seq_one_letter_code
_entity_poly.pdbx_strand_id
1 'polypeptide(L)'
;MRKTKATKSPKTPDAFEMESMHQALHRVQAVIEFDLDGRILNANQNFLFALGYTAEEVVGQHHRLFCDPDYVLTSDYRKFWERLSRGEFDSGEYRRIAKNGKEIWIQASYNPVLGLDGKPFKVVKFATEITAQKLKSSQDESIVRAIHRSQAVIEFNLEGKILSANENFLSTVGYHLEEIRGKHHRIFCDESYAGTREYAQFWEKLARGEFDSGEYRRLGKDGREVWIQASYNPVFDMNGKPFKVVKFATDITTAKRHNAEFEGKVNAIGKSQAVIEFNLDGTILSANENFLATLGYTIDEIRGKHHRMFCDAKYVATLDYREFWTKLAQGQFQSGVYKRVGRAGQDVWIQATYNPILDTNGRPFKVVKFATDITHARMRSADYEGKMNAISKSQAVIEFDLTGRILSANDNFLKTMGYGESELVGGHHRLFCDKAYGESAEYRLFWDKLGRGEYDAGEYLRYGKNGEEVWILASYNPIMDLEGRAFKVVKFATNITAEKHRAQQLARTAANVGESIGRLTSSIDLVAKSTRTASELARENQTRTGQGKATIGDVVLSSEKIQSSAKEIVEIVGVIRDIAERTNLLAFNAAIEAARAGEHGRGFSIVADEVRKLAERSADATKDISKLITETLALAETGRDLCRTTNETFGQIDHGVESTSTSISEITKETQDQLTLAMEIGEAMRDLVPGPAGEPSPAKSAATPRPHRQAA
;
A
#
# COMPACT_ATOMS: atom_id res chain seq x y z
N MET A 1 7.72 -25.10 142.11
CA MET A 1 6.58 -26.00 142.43
C MET A 1 6.30 -26.93 141.27
N ARG A 2 5.80 -28.12 141.59
CA ARG A 2 5.70 -29.33 140.76
C ARG A 2 4.79 -29.21 139.52
N LYS A 3 5.17 -30.04 138.54
CA LYS A 3 4.45 -30.56 137.36
C LYS A 3 2.94 -30.80 137.54
N THR A 4 2.21 -30.60 136.44
CA THR A 4 1.10 -31.48 136.03
C THR A 4 1.21 -31.76 134.53
N LYS A 5 1.75 -32.94 134.19
CA LYS A 5 1.67 -33.55 132.86
C LYS A 5 0.28 -34.19 132.75
N ALA A 6 -0.55 -33.75 131.80
CA ALA A 6 -1.75 -34.47 131.41
C ALA A 6 -1.38 -35.56 130.39
N THR A 7 -1.52 -36.81 130.81
CA THR A 7 -1.44 -38.02 129.97
C THR A 7 -2.69 -38.14 129.10
N LYS A 8 -2.54 -38.16 127.77
CA LYS A 8 -3.60 -38.57 126.82
C LYS A 8 -3.62 -40.11 126.73
N SER A 9 -4.81 -40.70 126.80
CA SER A 9 -5.07 -42.13 126.65
C SER A 9 -4.62 -42.67 125.28
N PRO A 10 -4.18 -43.95 125.15
CA PRO A 10 -3.89 -44.54 123.85
C PRO A 10 -5.17 -44.72 123.03
N LYS A 11 -5.19 -44.23 121.78
CA LYS A 11 -6.28 -44.48 120.81
C LYS A 11 -6.17 -45.91 120.26
N THR A 12 -7.30 -46.53 119.89
CA THR A 12 -7.33 -47.86 119.23
C THR A 12 -6.69 -47.80 117.83
N PRO A 13 -6.12 -48.91 117.30
CA PRO A 13 -5.45 -48.93 115.99
C PRO A 13 -6.31 -48.38 114.84
N ASP A 14 -7.59 -48.75 114.77
CA ASP A 14 -8.53 -48.29 113.73
C ASP A 14 -8.79 -46.77 113.79
N ALA A 15 -8.81 -46.19 114.99
CA ALA A 15 -8.99 -44.75 115.15
C ALA A 15 -7.74 -43.96 114.75
N PHE A 16 -6.55 -44.58 114.81
CA PHE A 16 -5.31 -43.98 114.33
C PHE A 16 -5.20 -44.03 112.79
N GLU A 17 -5.66 -45.12 112.18
CA GLU A 17 -5.71 -45.27 110.72
C GLU A 17 -6.71 -44.29 110.07
N MET A 18 -7.94 -44.17 110.60
CA MET A 18 -8.93 -43.19 110.13
C MET A 18 -8.43 -41.75 110.21
N GLU A 19 -7.77 -41.38 111.32
CA GLU A 19 -7.15 -40.06 111.48
C GLU A 19 -6.03 -39.84 110.45
N SER A 20 -5.23 -40.86 110.18
CA SER A 20 -4.13 -40.79 109.21
C SER A 20 -4.63 -40.63 107.77
N MET A 21 -5.69 -41.37 107.38
CA MET A 21 -6.35 -41.22 106.09
C MET A 21 -7.00 -39.84 105.94
N HIS A 22 -7.67 -39.35 106.98
CA HIS A 22 -8.25 -38.01 107.02
C HIS A 22 -7.16 -36.93 106.81
N GLN A 23 -6.03 -37.03 107.51
CA GLN A 23 -4.91 -36.11 107.31
C GLN A 23 -4.28 -36.21 105.91
N ALA A 24 -4.19 -37.41 105.32
CA ALA A 24 -3.69 -37.60 103.97
C ALA A 24 -4.57 -36.90 102.92
N LEU A 25 -5.90 -37.02 103.05
CA LEU A 25 -6.86 -36.30 102.21
C LEU A 25 -6.73 -34.77 102.38
N HIS A 26 -6.63 -34.30 103.62
CA HIS A 26 -6.47 -32.89 103.94
C HIS A 26 -5.18 -32.26 103.39
N ARG A 27 -4.14 -33.06 103.10
CA ARG A 27 -2.89 -32.57 102.49
C ARG A 27 -3.01 -32.30 100.99
N VAL A 28 -3.82 -33.08 100.27
CA VAL A 28 -3.87 -33.05 98.81
C VAL A 28 -5.13 -32.34 98.28
N GLN A 29 -6.25 -32.45 98.99
CA GLN A 29 -7.53 -31.88 98.56
C GLN A 29 -7.83 -30.57 99.28
N ALA A 30 -8.61 -29.70 98.64
CA ALA A 30 -9.30 -28.62 99.33
C ALA A 30 -10.51 -29.20 100.08
N VAL A 31 -10.55 -29.06 101.40
CA VAL A 31 -11.58 -29.64 102.26
C VAL A 31 -12.27 -28.54 103.06
N ILE A 32 -13.60 -28.55 103.06
CA ILE A 32 -14.42 -27.65 103.88
C ILE A 32 -15.62 -28.41 104.43
N GLU A 33 -15.97 -28.13 105.68
CA GLU A 33 -17.06 -28.75 106.41
C GLU A 33 -18.16 -27.74 106.65
N PHE A 34 -19.41 -28.20 106.54
CA PHE A 34 -20.60 -27.40 106.80
C PHE A 34 -21.54 -28.12 107.76
N ASP A 35 -22.36 -27.37 108.50
CA ASP A 35 -23.57 -27.93 109.10
C ASP A 35 -24.63 -28.22 108.01
N LEU A 36 -25.78 -28.77 108.41
CA LEU A 36 -26.84 -29.14 107.47
C LEU A 36 -27.57 -27.93 106.87
N ASP A 37 -27.43 -26.74 107.45
CA ASP A 37 -27.96 -25.48 106.93
C ASP A 37 -26.95 -24.75 106.02
N GLY A 38 -25.77 -25.34 105.82
CA GLY A 38 -24.73 -24.83 104.95
C GLY A 38 -23.87 -23.73 105.56
N ARG A 39 -23.82 -23.60 106.89
CA ARG A 39 -22.85 -22.77 107.61
C ARG A 39 -21.54 -23.52 107.76
N ILE A 40 -20.44 -22.80 107.59
CA ILE A 40 -19.09 -23.35 107.54
C ILE A 40 -18.62 -23.66 108.96
N LEU A 41 -18.30 -24.92 109.21
CA LEU A 41 -17.76 -25.41 110.48
C LEU A 41 -16.25 -25.29 110.51
N ASN A 42 -15.58 -25.66 109.41
CA ASN A 42 -14.13 -25.66 109.31
C ASN A 42 -13.70 -25.70 107.83
N ALA A 43 -12.52 -25.18 107.50
CA ALA A 43 -11.93 -25.27 106.17
C ALA A 43 -10.41 -25.48 106.28
N ASN A 44 -9.85 -26.36 105.45
CA ASN A 44 -8.41 -26.61 105.45
C ASN A 44 -7.64 -25.54 104.66
N GLN A 45 -6.31 -25.52 104.84
CA GLN A 45 -5.45 -24.53 104.20
C GLN A 45 -5.53 -24.55 102.66
N ASN A 46 -5.70 -25.73 102.05
CA ASN A 46 -5.83 -25.86 100.60
C ASN A 46 -7.10 -25.17 100.08
N PHE A 47 -8.23 -25.30 100.78
CA PHE A 47 -9.48 -24.63 100.42
C PHE A 47 -9.38 -23.11 100.60
N LEU A 48 -8.82 -22.68 101.74
CA LEU A 48 -8.61 -21.28 102.06
C LEU A 48 -7.68 -20.60 101.06
N PHE A 49 -6.57 -21.25 100.71
CA PHE A 49 -5.61 -20.77 99.71
C PHE A 49 -6.25 -20.66 98.32
N ALA A 50 -6.99 -21.70 97.88
CA ALA A 50 -7.63 -21.70 96.57
C ALA A 50 -8.60 -20.51 96.40
N LEU A 51 -9.42 -20.21 97.41
CA LEU A 51 -10.41 -19.12 97.32
C LEU A 51 -9.93 -17.77 97.89
N GLY A 52 -8.71 -17.71 98.44
CA GLY A 52 -8.10 -16.49 98.96
C GLY A 52 -8.71 -15.97 100.27
N TYR A 53 -9.30 -16.83 101.08
CA TYR A 53 -9.89 -16.48 102.38
C TYR A 53 -9.03 -16.98 103.55
N THR A 54 -9.20 -16.38 104.73
CA THR A 54 -8.69 -16.91 106.00
C THR A 54 -9.78 -17.69 106.75
N ALA A 55 -9.40 -18.53 107.72
CA ALA A 55 -10.36 -19.36 108.46
C ALA A 55 -11.35 -18.48 109.25
N GLU A 56 -10.86 -17.39 109.84
CA GLU A 56 -11.62 -16.43 110.63
C GLU A 56 -12.69 -15.71 109.78
N GLU A 57 -12.45 -15.56 108.49
CA GLU A 57 -13.37 -14.89 107.56
C GLU A 57 -14.50 -15.80 107.07
N VAL A 58 -14.32 -17.12 107.13
CA VAL A 58 -15.26 -18.09 106.54
C VAL A 58 -15.99 -18.92 107.57
N VAL A 59 -15.38 -19.27 108.70
CA VAL A 59 -16.03 -20.09 109.74
C VAL A 59 -17.23 -19.34 110.33
N GLY A 60 -18.38 -20.01 110.41
CA GLY A 60 -19.66 -19.43 110.83
C GLY A 60 -20.44 -18.71 109.71
N GLN A 61 -19.79 -18.37 108.59
CA GLN A 61 -20.47 -17.85 107.40
C GLN A 61 -21.17 -18.98 106.64
N HIS A 62 -22.07 -18.63 105.73
CA HIS A 62 -22.79 -19.62 104.92
C HIS A 62 -22.06 -19.85 103.59
N HIS A 63 -22.04 -21.10 103.10
CA HIS A 63 -21.53 -21.53 101.79
C HIS A 63 -21.83 -20.58 100.61
N ARG A 64 -22.98 -19.88 100.64
CA ARG A 64 -23.35 -18.88 99.63
C ARG A 64 -22.27 -17.81 99.41
N LEU A 65 -21.40 -17.58 100.39
CA LEU A 65 -20.24 -16.70 100.31
C LEU A 65 -19.35 -17.00 99.10
N PHE A 66 -19.24 -18.27 98.70
CA PHE A 66 -18.38 -18.70 97.58
C PHE A 66 -19.14 -18.84 96.26
N CYS A 67 -20.43 -18.51 96.22
CA CYS A 67 -21.29 -18.72 95.07
C CYS A 67 -21.58 -17.41 94.33
N ASP A 68 -21.97 -17.53 93.07
CA ASP A 68 -22.54 -16.40 92.34
C ASP A 68 -23.84 -15.93 93.04
N PRO A 69 -24.03 -14.62 93.31
CA PRO A 69 -25.21 -14.10 93.97
C PRO A 69 -26.54 -14.48 93.31
N ASP A 70 -26.59 -14.55 91.97
CA ASP A 70 -27.81 -14.91 91.24
C ASP A 70 -28.13 -16.40 91.40
N TYR A 71 -27.09 -17.25 91.42
CA TYR A 71 -27.27 -18.69 91.64
C TYR A 71 -27.88 -18.99 93.02
N VAL A 72 -27.47 -18.26 94.06
CA VAL A 72 -27.96 -18.44 95.43
C VAL A 72 -29.47 -18.21 95.55
N LEU A 73 -30.06 -17.39 94.67
CA LEU A 73 -31.49 -17.08 94.65
C LEU A 73 -32.33 -18.17 93.96
N THR A 74 -31.70 -19.09 93.24
CA THR A 74 -32.40 -20.13 92.47
C THR A 74 -33.04 -21.19 93.37
N SER A 75 -34.07 -21.87 92.84
CA SER A 75 -34.63 -23.06 93.52
C SER A 75 -33.63 -24.21 93.62
N ASP A 76 -32.66 -24.26 92.70
CA ASP A 76 -31.70 -25.36 92.62
C ASP A 76 -30.67 -25.28 93.74
N TYR A 77 -30.25 -24.07 94.12
CA TYR A 77 -29.40 -23.88 95.29
C TYR A 77 -30.09 -24.32 96.58
N ARG A 78 -31.40 -24.09 96.73
CA ARG A 78 -32.18 -24.57 97.88
C ARG A 78 -32.30 -26.09 97.89
N LYS A 79 -32.72 -26.69 96.77
CA LYS A 79 -32.79 -28.15 96.60
C LYS A 79 -31.45 -28.84 96.82
N PHE A 80 -30.33 -28.17 96.47
CA PHE A 80 -28.99 -28.68 96.73
C PHE A 80 -28.75 -28.94 98.22
N TRP A 81 -29.06 -27.98 99.11
CA TRP A 81 -28.93 -28.17 100.55
C TRP A 81 -29.98 -29.11 101.14
N GLU A 82 -31.21 -29.11 100.61
CA GLU A 82 -32.25 -30.08 101.00
C GLU A 82 -31.84 -31.54 100.72
N ARG A 83 -31.14 -31.81 99.61
CA ARG A 83 -30.60 -33.14 99.31
C ARG A 83 -29.51 -33.54 100.30
N LEU A 84 -28.56 -32.64 100.54
CA LEU A 84 -27.45 -32.87 101.47
C LEU A 84 -27.96 -33.13 102.91
N SER A 85 -28.99 -32.41 103.36
CA SER A 85 -29.57 -32.59 104.69
C SER A 85 -30.35 -33.91 104.84
N ARG A 86 -30.81 -34.51 103.74
CA ARG A 86 -31.37 -35.88 103.71
C ARG A 86 -30.31 -36.98 103.61
N GLY A 87 -29.03 -36.62 103.49
CA GLY A 87 -27.92 -37.57 103.40
C GLY A 87 -27.50 -37.94 101.98
N GLU A 88 -28.09 -37.32 100.96
CA GLU A 88 -27.70 -37.52 99.56
C GLU A 88 -26.45 -36.69 99.23
N PHE A 89 -25.40 -37.29 98.65
CA PHE A 89 -24.22 -36.55 98.19
C PHE A 89 -24.45 -35.86 96.84
N ASP A 90 -23.66 -34.83 96.51
CA ASP A 90 -23.67 -34.16 95.21
C ASP A 90 -22.25 -33.96 94.71
N SER A 91 -21.98 -34.28 93.44
CA SER A 91 -20.64 -34.17 92.85
C SER A 91 -20.68 -33.65 91.42
N GLY A 92 -19.70 -32.82 91.06
CA GLY A 92 -19.62 -32.21 89.73
C GLY A 92 -18.55 -31.14 89.63
N GLU A 93 -18.61 -30.37 88.55
CA GLU A 93 -17.78 -29.17 88.38
C GLU A 93 -18.61 -27.94 88.74
N TYR A 94 -18.04 -27.08 89.58
CA TYR A 94 -18.75 -25.92 90.08
C TYR A 94 -17.92 -24.66 89.92
N ARG A 95 -18.61 -23.61 89.48
CA ARG A 95 -18.10 -22.24 89.46
C ARG A 95 -18.22 -21.62 90.86
N ARG A 96 -17.12 -21.09 91.38
CA ARG A 96 -17.05 -20.41 92.69
C ARG A 96 -16.37 -19.05 92.53
N ILE A 97 -16.70 -18.13 93.43
CA ILE A 97 -16.15 -16.79 93.45
C ILE A 97 -15.18 -16.69 94.64
N ALA A 98 -13.92 -16.37 94.35
CA ALA A 98 -12.90 -16.11 95.35
C ALA A 98 -13.09 -14.73 95.99
N LYS A 99 -12.39 -14.48 97.10
CA LYS A 99 -12.49 -13.21 97.86
C LYS A 99 -12.29 -11.95 97.02
N ASN A 100 -11.40 -12.01 96.04
CA ASN A 100 -11.08 -10.89 95.13
C ASN A 100 -12.04 -10.77 93.93
N GLY A 101 -13.14 -11.54 93.91
CA GLY A 101 -14.10 -11.58 92.81
C GLY A 101 -13.68 -12.46 91.63
N LYS A 102 -12.50 -13.11 91.67
CA LYS A 102 -12.04 -14.00 90.60
C LYS A 102 -12.89 -15.27 90.56
N GLU A 103 -13.27 -15.65 89.35
CA GLU A 103 -13.92 -16.93 89.08
C GLU A 103 -12.94 -18.10 89.19
N ILE A 104 -13.35 -19.13 89.94
CA ILE A 104 -12.60 -20.37 90.14
C ILE A 104 -13.50 -21.55 89.79
N TRP A 105 -12.98 -22.47 89.00
CA TRP A 105 -13.64 -23.73 88.70
C TRP A 105 -13.06 -24.83 89.58
N ILE A 106 -13.93 -25.56 90.25
CA ILE A 106 -13.55 -26.69 91.09
C ILE A 106 -14.30 -27.94 90.66
N GLN A 107 -13.61 -29.07 90.61
CA GLN A 107 -14.26 -30.37 90.64
C GLN A 107 -14.44 -30.75 92.11
N ALA A 108 -15.68 -30.93 92.56
CA ALA A 108 -15.96 -31.17 93.97
C ALA A 108 -16.99 -32.27 94.19
N SER A 109 -16.95 -32.86 95.39
CA SER A 109 -18.00 -33.72 95.94
C SER A 109 -18.38 -33.19 97.32
N TYR A 110 -19.67 -33.02 97.57
CA TYR A 110 -20.27 -32.62 98.83
C TYR A 110 -20.90 -33.86 99.46
N ASN A 111 -20.35 -34.32 100.59
CA ASN A 111 -20.64 -35.62 101.15
C ASN A 111 -21.18 -35.47 102.58
N PRO A 112 -22.49 -35.73 102.82
CA PRO A 112 -23.05 -35.78 104.17
C PRO A 112 -22.37 -36.86 105.02
N VAL A 113 -21.96 -36.51 106.24
CA VAL A 113 -21.39 -37.44 107.22
C VAL A 113 -22.49 -37.89 108.16
N LEU A 114 -22.69 -39.20 108.23
CA LEU A 114 -23.74 -39.84 109.01
C LEU A 114 -23.26 -40.17 110.42
N GLY A 115 -24.12 -39.94 111.42
CA GLY A 115 -23.91 -40.35 112.80
C GLY A 115 -24.13 -41.84 113.01
N LEU A 116 -23.92 -42.33 114.23
CA LEU A 116 -24.16 -43.73 114.61
C LEU A 116 -25.65 -44.13 114.49
N ASP A 117 -26.56 -43.16 114.49
CA ASP A 117 -27.99 -43.32 114.27
C ASP A 117 -28.38 -43.31 112.78
N GLY A 118 -27.40 -43.23 111.87
CA GLY A 118 -27.59 -43.15 110.43
C GLY A 118 -28.08 -41.80 109.93
N LYS A 119 -28.24 -40.79 110.80
CA LYS A 119 -28.70 -39.46 110.39
C LYS A 119 -27.51 -38.56 110.02
N PRO A 120 -27.61 -37.75 108.95
CA PRO A 120 -26.59 -36.75 108.65
C PRO A 120 -26.44 -35.75 109.81
N PHE A 121 -25.21 -35.36 110.13
CA PHE A 121 -24.97 -34.30 111.13
C PHE A 121 -24.04 -33.18 110.63
N LYS A 122 -23.29 -33.41 109.55
CA LYS A 122 -22.49 -32.39 108.85
C LYS A 122 -22.27 -32.78 107.39
N VAL A 123 -21.75 -31.87 106.58
CA VAL A 123 -21.36 -32.13 105.18
C VAL A 123 -19.89 -31.83 105.01
N VAL A 124 -19.13 -32.76 104.44
CA VAL A 124 -17.71 -32.56 104.08
C VAL A 124 -17.59 -32.48 102.57
N LYS A 125 -17.01 -31.38 102.08
CA LYS A 125 -16.72 -31.17 100.68
C LYS A 125 -15.24 -31.42 100.40
N PHE A 126 -14.95 -32.29 99.43
CA PHE A 126 -13.62 -32.42 98.82
C PHE A 126 -13.62 -31.73 97.47
N ALA A 127 -12.59 -30.94 97.19
CA ALA A 127 -12.48 -30.21 95.94
C ALA A 127 -11.04 -30.16 95.40
N THR A 128 -10.94 -30.18 94.07
CA THR A 128 -9.72 -29.91 93.31
C THR A 128 -9.98 -28.72 92.40
N GLU A 129 -9.06 -27.76 92.35
CA GLU A 129 -9.14 -26.63 91.42
C GLU A 129 -8.80 -27.08 89.99
N ILE A 130 -9.67 -26.75 89.04
CA ILE A 130 -9.53 -27.11 87.61
C ILE A 130 -9.55 -25.88 86.67
N THR A 131 -9.45 -24.66 87.22
CA THR A 131 -9.54 -23.40 86.47
C THR A 131 -8.57 -23.33 85.28
N ALA A 132 -7.31 -23.68 85.48
CA ALA A 132 -6.29 -23.64 84.43
C ALA A 132 -6.59 -24.62 83.28
N GLN A 133 -7.08 -25.82 83.61
CA GLN A 133 -7.45 -26.83 82.63
C GLN A 133 -8.69 -26.40 81.83
N LYS A 134 -9.69 -25.82 82.50
CA LYS A 134 -10.90 -25.29 81.86
C LYS A 134 -10.58 -24.16 80.89
N LEU A 135 -9.69 -23.24 81.28
CA LEU A 135 -9.26 -22.13 80.44
C LEU A 135 -8.49 -22.62 79.21
N LYS A 136 -7.56 -23.58 79.39
CA LYS A 136 -6.82 -24.17 78.27
C LYS A 136 -7.75 -24.86 77.27
N SER A 137 -8.70 -25.67 77.74
CA SER A 137 -9.70 -26.32 76.87
C SER A 137 -10.53 -25.30 76.09
N SER A 138 -11.00 -24.24 76.76
CA SER A 138 -11.75 -23.15 76.10
C SER A 138 -10.92 -22.39 75.05
N GLN A 139 -9.63 -22.18 75.34
CA GLN A 139 -8.70 -21.55 74.42
C GLN A 139 -8.45 -22.43 73.18
N ASP A 140 -8.22 -23.72 73.36
CA ASP A 140 -8.02 -24.69 72.28
C ASP A 140 -9.27 -24.77 71.37
N GLU A 141 -10.46 -24.85 71.97
CA GLU A 141 -11.74 -24.80 71.23
C GLU A 141 -11.92 -23.50 70.45
N SER A 142 -11.47 -22.38 71.01
CA SER A 142 -11.58 -21.06 70.36
C SER A 142 -10.63 -20.94 69.17
N ILE A 143 -9.41 -21.47 69.28
CA ILE A 143 -8.45 -21.54 68.17
C ILE A 143 -9.00 -22.41 67.03
N VAL A 144 -9.52 -23.60 67.35
CA VAL A 144 -10.14 -24.49 66.34
C VAL A 144 -11.29 -23.78 65.64
N ARG A 145 -12.17 -23.09 66.38
CA ARG A 145 -13.26 -22.29 65.78
C ARG A 145 -12.75 -21.18 64.88
N ALA A 146 -11.66 -20.49 65.23
CA ALA A 146 -11.07 -19.45 64.40
C ALA A 146 -10.55 -19.98 63.06
N ILE A 147 -9.93 -21.18 63.06
CA ILE A 147 -9.50 -21.87 61.84
C ILE A 147 -10.72 -22.26 61.00
N HIS A 148 -11.72 -22.89 61.61
CA HIS A 148 -12.96 -23.29 60.92
C HIS A 148 -13.71 -22.11 60.29
N ARG A 149 -13.59 -20.90 60.85
CA ARG A 149 -14.21 -19.69 60.29
C ARG A 149 -13.47 -19.15 59.07
N SER A 150 -12.15 -19.32 59.01
CA SER A 150 -11.29 -18.67 58.00
C SER A 150 -10.86 -19.58 56.86
N GLN A 151 -10.83 -20.89 57.07
CA GLN A 151 -10.33 -21.86 56.09
C GLN A 151 -11.38 -22.93 55.76
N ALA A 152 -11.24 -23.54 54.59
CA ALA A 152 -11.97 -24.77 54.25
C ALA A 152 -11.33 -25.94 55.00
N VAL A 153 -12.12 -26.64 55.80
CA VAL A 153 -11.68 -27.77 56.64
C VAL A 153 -12.49 -29.01 56.32
N ILE A 154 -11.81 -30.13 56.11
CA ILE A 154 -12.43 -31.44 55.91
C ILE A 154 -11.59 -32.51 56.59
N GLU A 155 -12.26 -33.47 57.22
CA GLU A 155 -11.66 -34.57 57.94
C GLU A 155 -11.91 -35.90 57.24
N PHE A 156 -10.90 -36.76 57.26
CA PHE A 156 -10.95 -38.10 56.70
C PHE A 156 -10.47 -39.13 57.72
N ASN A 157 -10.93 -40.37 57.60
CA ASN A 157 -10.22 -41.49 58.20
C ASN A 157 -8.94 -41.82 57.41
N LEU A 158 -8.14 -42.78 57.88
CA LEU A 158 -6.86 -43.12 57.24
C LEU A 158 -7.01 -43.76 55.85
N GLU A 159 -8.18 -44.34 55.55
CA GLU A 159 -8.50 -44.87 54.21
C GLU A 159 -9.04 -43.80 53.25
N GLY A 160 -9.09 -42.53 53.67
CA GLY A 160 -9.53 -41.41 52.85
C GLY A 160 -11.04 -41.26 52.70
N LYS A 161 -11.84 -41.88 53.56
CA LYS A 161 -13.28 -41.65 53.68
C LYS A 161 -13.57 -40.41 54.51
N ILE A 162 -14.51 -39.60 54.05
CA ILE A 162 -14.87 -38.31 54.62
C ILE A 162 -15.66 -38.51 55.92
N LEU A 163 -15.22 -37.87 57.00
CA LEU A 163 -15.86 -37.90 58.32
C LEU A 163 -16.74 -36.66 58.52
N SER A 164 -16.17 -35.48 58.32
CA SER A 164 -16.83 -34.19 58.52
C SER A 164 -16.20 -33.13 57.61
N ALA A 165 -16.92 -32.04 57.33
CA ALA A 165 -16.40 -30.86 56.64
C ALA A 165 -17.12 -29.62 57.14
N ASN A 166 -16.46 -28.46 57.10
CA ASN A 166 -17.08 -27.18 57.46
C ASN A 166 -17.74 -26.50 56.25
N GLU A 167 -18.56 -25.48 56.52
CA GLU A 167 -19.28 -24.72 55.50
C GLU A 167 -18.37 -24.09 54.43
N ASN A 168 -17.17 -23.65 54.81
CA ASN A 168 -16.20 -23.11 53.85
C ASN A 168 -15.80 -24.15 52.80
N PHE A 169 -15.48 -25.38 53.23
CA PHE A 169 -15.16 -26.46 52.30
C PHE A 169 -16.36 -26.82 51.42
N LEU A 170 -17.52 -27.02 52.04
CA LEU A 170 -18.76 -27.40 51.36
C LEU A 170 -19.15 -26.37 50.29
N SER A 171 -19.05 -25.08 50.61
CA SER A 171 -19.32 -23.97 49.67
C SER A 171 -18.34 -23.94 48.51
N THR A 172 -17.04 -24.16 48.77
CA THR A 172 -16.00 -24.23 47.73
C THR A 172 -16.29 -25.36 46.72
N VAL A 173 -16.62 -26.57 47.18
CA VAL A 173 -16.88 -27.71 46.29
C VAL A 173 -18.33 -27.86 45.82
N GLY A 174 -19.28 -27.13 46.43
CA GLY A 174 -20.69 -27.13 46.05
C GLY A 174 -21.49 -28.36 46.50
N TYR A 175 -21.04 -29.06 47.54
CA TYR A 175 -21.73 -30.23 48.11
C TYR A 175 -22.33 -29.91 49.47
N HIS A 176 -23.37 -30.65 49.87
CA HIS A 176 -23.79 -30.74 51.27
C HIS A 176 -23.07 -31.88 52.00
N LEU A 177 -22.95 -31.79 53.33
CA LEU A 177 -22.18 -32.74 54.12
C LEU A 177 -22.74 -34.16 54.02
N GLU A 178 -24.06 -34.29 54.00
CA GLU A 178 -24.80 -35.55 53.87
C GLU A 178 -24.49 -36.27 52.55
N GLU A 179 -24.14 -35.51 51.51
CA GLU A 179 -23.82 -36.04 50.18
C GLU A 179 -22.41 -36.60 50.08
N ILE A 180 -21.50 -36.18 50.96
CA ILE A 180 -20.08 -36.54 50.88
C ILE A 180 -19.61 -37.40 52.06
N ARG A 181 -20.28 -37.35 53.22
CA ARG A 181 -19.90 -38.13 54.40
C ARG A 181 -19.89 -39.63 54.07
N GLY A 182 -18.82 -40.31 54.48
CA GLY A 182 -18.59 -41.74 54.20
C GLY A 182 -18.07 -42.05 52.79
N LYS A 183 -18.14 -41.12 51.84
CA LYS A 183 -17.53 -41.27 50.52
C LYS A 183 -16.02 -41.06 50.60
N HIS A 184 -15.29 -41.62 49.64
CA HIS A 184 -13.85 -41.47 49.54
C HIS A 184 -13.49 -40.13 48.87
N HIS A 185 -12.42 -39.47 49.33
CA HIS A 185 -11.88 -38.21 48.78
C HIS A 185 -11.79 -38.15 47.24
N ARG A 186 -11.63 -39.29 46.55
CA ARG A 186 -11.51 -39.38 45.09
C ARG A 186 -12.68 -38.73 44.34
N ILE A 187 -13.84 -38.56 44.97
CA ILE A 187 -14.98 -37.84 44.38
C ILE A 187 -14.66 -36.38 44.00
N PHE A 188 -13.65 -35.77 44.64
CA PHE A 188 -13.18 -34.43 44.32
C PHE A 188 -12.04 -34.42 43.29
N CYS A 189 -11.65 -35.57 42.76
CA CYS A 189 -10.51 -35.72 41.87
C CYS A 189 -10.96 -36.09 40.46
N ASP A 190 -10.14 -35.73 39.49
CA ASP A 190 -10.25 -36.26 38.13
C ASP A 190 -10.08 -37.79 38.15
N GLU A 191 -10.88 -38.51 37.37
CA GLU A 191 -10.86 -39.97 37.34
C GLU A 191 -9.50 -40.52 36.87
N SER A 192 -8.85 -39.83 35.92
CA SER A 192 -7.53 -40.20 35.43
C SER A 192 -6.45 -40.11 36.51
N TYR A 193 -6.58 -39.15 37.45
CA TYR A 193 -5.67 -38.99 38.58
C TYR A 193 -6.01 -39.94 39.74
N ALA A 194 -7.29 -40.13 40.04
CA ALA A 194 -7.73 -40.98 41.15
C ALA A 194 -7.33 -42.47 40.97
N GLY A 195 -7.09 -42.89 39.72
CA GLY A 195 -6.62 -44.24 39.39
C GLY A 195 -5.10 -44.43 39.43
N THR A 196 -4.29 -43.40 39.67
CA THR A 196 -2.84 -43.51 39.55
C THR A 196 -2.15 -44.04 40.82
N ARG A 197 -0.90 -44.50 40.65
CA ARG A 197 -0.06 -44.95 41.77
C ARG A 197 0.29 -43.79 42.69
N GLU A 198 0.47 -42.59 42.15
CA GLU A 198 0.74 -41.37 42.90
C GLU A 198 -0.40 -41.04 43.88
N TYR A 199 -1.66 -41.20 43.44
CA TYR A 199 -2.81 -41.01 44.32
C TYR A 199 -2.88 -42.03 45.46
N ALA A 200 -2.54 -43.29 45.19
CA ALA A 200 -2.48 -44.32 46.23
C ALA A 200 -1.36 -44.05 47.26
N GLN A 201 -0.16 -43.70 46.78
CA GLN A 201 0.99 -43.36 47.62
C GLN A 201 0.73 -42.13 48.49
N PHE A 202 -0.05 -41.16 47.99
CA PHE A 202 -0.47 -40.00 48.78
C PHE A 202 -1.23 -40.41 50.05
N TRP A 203 -2.17 -41.37 49.97
CA TRP A 203 -2.88 -41.86 51.15
C TRP A 203 -2.03 -42.76 52.05
N GLU A 204 -1.16 -43.59 51.46
CA GLU A 204 -0.19 -44.38 52.24
C GLU A 204 0.73 -43.48 53.08
N LYS A 205 1.22 -42.38 52.49
CA LYS A 205 2.03 -41.37 53.16
C LYS A 205 1.30 -40.77 54.37
N LEU A 206 0.05 -40.35 54.19
CA LEU A 206 -0.77 -39.80 55.27
C LEU A 206 -1.06 -40.82 56.37
N ALA A 207 -1.30 -42.09 56.01
CA ALA A 207 -1.53 -43.16 56.97
C ALA A 207 -0.29 -43.48 57.84
N ARG A 208 0.93 -43.19 57.34
CA ARG A 208 2.18 -43.26 58.12
C ARG A 208 2.41 -42.05 59.03
N GLY A 209 1.54 -41.04 58.99
CA GLY A 209 1.68 -39.82 59.79
C GLY A 209 2.45 -38.68 59.11
N GLU A 210 2.81 -38.83 57.84
CA GLU A 210 3.52 -37.80 57.07
C GLU A 210 2.50 -36.84 56.40
N PHE A 211 2.64 -35.52 56.62
CA PHE A 211 1.75 -34.53 56.00
C PHE A 211 2.09 -34.26 54.52
N ASP A 212 1.14 -33.68 53.78
CA ASP A 212 1.32 -33.29 52.38
C ASP A 212 0.71 -31.92 52.08
N SER A 213 1.41 -31.05 51.36
CA SER A 213 0.97 -29.68 51.07
C SER A 213 1.34 -29.21 49.68
N GLY A 214 0.47 -28.40 49.06
CA GLY A 214 0.63 -27.94 47.68
C GLY A 214 -0.61 -27.28 47.10
N GLU A 215 -0.56 -27.00 45.80
CA GLU A 215 -1.72 -26.58 45.01
C GLU A 215 -2.34 -27.80 44.32
N TYR A 216 -3.66 -27.94 44.43
CA TYR A 216 -4.37 -29.08 43.92
C TYR A 216 -5.57 -28.66 43.09
N ARG A 217 -5.67 -29.25 41.90
CA ARG A 217 -6.87 -29.24 41.08
C ARG A 217 -7.88 -30.24 41.65
N ARG A 218 -9.10 -29.78 41.89
CA ARG A 218 -10.23 -30.57 42.37
C ARG A 218 -11.48 -30.25 41.55
N LEU A 219 -12.49 -31.11 41.69
CA LEU A 219 -13.77 -30.99 41.01
C LEU A 219 -14.87 -30.69 42.02
N GLY A 220 -15.67 -29.68 41.72
CA GLY A 220 -16.93 -29.42 42.42
C GLY A 220 -18.05 -30.35 41.95
N LYS A 221 -19.21 -30.28 42.62
CA LYS A 221 -20.38 -31.14 42.36
C LYS A 221 -20.88 -31.12 40.91
N ASP A 222 -20.80 -29.96 40.28
CA ASP A 222 -21.18 -29.70 38.90
C ASP A 222 -20.07 -30.00 37.88
N GLY A 223 -18.95 -30.58 38.33
CA GLY A 223 -17.76 -30.81 37.50
C GLY A 223 -16.89 -29.58 37.29
N ARG A 224 -17.22 -28.43 37.91
CA ARG A 224 -16.38 -27.23 37.80
C ARG A 224 -15.01 -27.47 38.41
N GLU A 225 -14.01 -26.91 37.75
CA GLU A 225 -12.65 -26.94 38.28
C GLU A 225 -12.49 -25.99 39.45
N VAL A 226 -11.94 -26.50 40.55
CA VAL A 226 -11.61 -25.78 41.78
C VAL A 226 -10.13 -25.97 42.06
N TRP A 227 -9.38 -24.88 42.15
CA TRP A 227 -7.99 -24.90 42.57
C TRP A 227 -7.89 -24.53 44.05
N ILE A 228 -7.24 -25.38 44.83
CA ILE A 228 -7.03 -25.16 46.26
C ILE A 228 -5.54 -25.19 46.60
N GLN A 229 -5.11 -24.26 47.46
CA GLN A 229 -3.86 -24.41 48.19
C GLN A 229 -4.19 -25.13 49.50
N ALA A 230 -3.68 -26.34 49.70
CA ALA A 230 -4.09 -27.18 50.83
C ALA A 230 -2.94 -27.87 51.54
N SER A 231 -3.16 -28.21 52.81
CA SER A 231 -2.32 -29.10 53.61
C SER A 231 -3.17 -30.21 54.22
N TYR A 232 -2.73 -31.46 54.09
CA TYR A 232 -3.35 -32.66 54.65
C TYR A 232 -2.50 -33.12 55.83
N ASN A 233 -3.05 -33.07 57.03
CA ASN A 233 -2.32 -33.22 58.28
C ASN A 233 -2.88 -34.41 59.08
N PRO A 234 -2.12 -35.51 59.25
CA PRO A 234 -2.51 -36.59 60.14
C PRO A 234 -2.63 -36.12 61.60
N VAL A 235 -3.64 -36.61 62.30
CA VAL A 235 -3.89 -36.36 63.73
C VAL A 235 -3.64 -37.63 64.52
N PHE A 236 -2.96 -37.48 65.66
CA PHE A 236 -2.43 -38.58 66.46
C PHE A 236 -3.24 -38.79 67.73
N ASP A 237 -3.34 -40.05 68.17
CA ASP A 237 -3.94 -40.42 69.46
C ASP A 237 -2.95 -40.20 70.63
N MET A 238 -3.37 -40.55 71.85
CA MET A 238 -2.53 -40.41 73.06
C MET A 238 -1.26 -41.29 73.04
N ASN A 239 -1.21 -42.31 72.18
CA ASN A 239 -0.05 -43.20 72.00
C ASN A 239 0.83 -42.77 70.81
N GLY A 240 0.53 -41.64 70.16
CA GLY A 240 1.27 -41.14 69.01
C GLY A 240 0.99 -41.88 67.71
N LYS A 241 -0.12 -42.63 67.61
CA LYS A 241 -0.53 -43.31 66.38
C LYS A 241 -1.49 -42.43 65.57
N PRO A 242 -1.30 -42.25 64.25
CA PRO A 242 -2.28 -41.57 63.40
C PRO A 242 -3.64 -42.27 63.48
N PHE A 243 -4.73 -41.50 63.56
CA PHE A 243 -6.09 -42.06 63.55
C PHE A 243 -7.06 -41.33 62.59
N LYS A 244 -6.75 -40.10 62.19
CA LYS A 244 -7.51 -39.36 61.16
C LYS A 244 -6.61 -38.37 60.42
N VAL A 245 -7.11 -37.79 59.34
CA VAL A 245 -6.43 -36.72 58.59
C VAL A 245 -7.33 -35.49 58.56
N VAL A 246 -6.79 -34.32 58.91
CA VAL A 246 -7.46 -33.02 58.78
C VAL A 246 -6.80 -32.24 57.65
N LYS A 247 -7.62 -31.80 56.69
CA LYS A 247 -7.17 -30.97 55.58
C LYS A 247 -7.60 -29.53 55.82
N PHE A 248 -6.66 -28.61 55.67
CA PHE A 248 -6.90 -27.18 55.60
C PHE A 248 -6.68 -26.70 54.17
N ALA A 249 -7.60 -25.90 53.64
CA ALA A 249 -7.53 -25.42 52.27
C ALA A 249 -8.00 -23.96 52.14
N THR A 250 -7.38 -23.27 51.17
CA THR A 250 -7.80 -21.97 50.66
C THR A 250 -8.15 -22.12 49.19
N ASP A 251 -9.30 -21.60 48.77
CA ASP A 251 -9.68 -21.55 47.36
C ASP A 251 -8.86 -20.47 46.64
N ILE A 252 -8.10 -20.89 45.63
CA ILE A 252 -7.25 -20.02 44.80
C ILE A 252 -7.72 -20.00 43.33
N THR A 253 -8.92 -20.51 43.04
CA THR A 253 -9.46 -20.65 41.68
C THR A 253 -9.45 -19.34 40.91
N THR A 254 -9.95 -18.27 41.52
CA THR A 254 -9.99 -16.93 40.90
C THR A 254 -8.59 -16.41 40.61
N ALA A 255 -7.65 -16.56 41.55
CA ALA A 255 -6.26 -16.13 41.36
C ALA A 255 -5.58 -16.91 40.23
N LYS A 256 -5.79 -18.24 40.15
CA LYS A 256 -5.24 -19.09 39.11
C LYS A 256 -5.77 -18.72 37.72
N ARG A 257 -7.09 -18.49 37.60
CA ARG A 257 -7.73 -18.04 36.35
C ARG A 257 -7.20 -16.67 35.91
N HIS A 258 -7.08 -15.72 36.83
CA HIS A 258 -6.57 -14.38 36.52
C HIS A 258 -5.13 -14.42 36.02
N ASN A 259 -4.27 -15.22 36.66
CA ASN A 259 -2.90 -15.43 36.18
C ASN A 259 -2.86 -16.07 34.79
N ALA A 260 -3.68 -17.11 34.55
CA ALA A 260 -3.77 -17.73 33.23
C ALA A 260 -4.29 -16.75 32.15
N GLU A 261 -5.23 -15.88 32.50
CA GLU A 261 -5.74 -14.83 31.61
C GLU A 261 -4.64 -13.80 31.27
N PHE A 262 -3.85 -13.37 32.27
CA PHE A 262 -2.71 -12.48 32.02
C PHE A 262 -1.67 -13.11 31.12
N GLU A 263 -1.27 -14.35 31.39
CA GLU A 263 -0.35 -15.11 30.54
C GLU A 263 -0.91 -15.23 29.11
N GLY A 264 -2.21 -15.53 28.99
CA GLY A 264 -2.91 -15.59 27.72
C GLY A 264 -2.85 -14.28 26.93
N LYS A 265 -3.09 -13.13 27.60
CA LYS A 265 -3.00 -11.80 27.00
C LYS A 265 -1.58 -11.47 26.52
N VAL A 266 -0.56 -11.73 27.35
CA VAL A 266 0.84 -11.51 27.00
C VAL A 266 1.25 -12.37 25.79
N ASN A 267 0.86 -13.65 25.79
CA ASN A 267 1.13 -14.55 24.68
C ASN A 267 0.41 -14.12 23.39
N ALA A 268 -0.83 -13.63 23.47
CA ALA A 268 -1.56 -13.14 22.30
C ALA A 268 -0.89 -11.91 21.66
N ILE A 269 -0.36 -10.98 22.46
CA ILE A 269 0.44 -9.85 21.97
C ILE A 269 1.74 -10.37 21.33
N GLY A 270 2.42 -11.31 21.99
CA GLY A 270 3.65 -11.93 21.50
C GLY A 270 3.49 -12.66 20.16
N LYS A 271 2.30 -13.14 19.81
CA LYS A 271 2.02 -13.78 18.51
C LYS A 271 2.00 -12.78 17.34
N SER A 272 1.56 -11.54 17.57
CA SER A 272 1.39 -10.55 16.49
C SER A 272 2.47 -9.47 16.45
N GLN A 273 3.21 -9.27 17.53
CA GLN A 273 4.22 -8.22 17.64
C GLN A 273 5.59 -8.78 18.00
N ALA A 274 6.65 -8.05 17.63
CA ALA A 274 7.99 -8.29 18.12
C ALA A 274 8.11 -7.80 19.57
N VAL A 275 8.50 -8.68 20.48
CA VAL A 275 8.62 -8.42 21.92
C VAL A 275 10.04 -8.71 22.37
N ILE A 276 10.62 -7.79 23.12
CA ILE A 276 11.94 -7.96 23.75
C ILE A 276 11.96 -7.28 25.12
N GLU A 277 12.59 -7.92 26.08
CA GLU A 277 12.73 -7.45 27.46
C GLU A 277 14.18 -7.06 27.75
N PHE A 278 14.33 -6.00 28.55
CA PHE A 278 15.62 -5.48 28.98
C PHE A 278 15.63 -5.22 30.49
N ASN A 279 16.81 -5.30 31.09
CA ASN A 279 17.12 -4.60 32.33
C ASN A 279 17.01 -3.07 32.12
N LEU A 280 16.94 -2.31 33.22
CA LEU A 280 16.85 -0.83 33.17
C LEU A 280 18.08 -0.17 32.52
N ASP A 281 19.23 -0.84 32.49
CA ASP A 281 20.45 -0.40 31.83
C ASP A 281 20.46 -0.69 30.30
N GLY A 282 19.44 -1.40 29.79
CA GLY A 282 19.34 -1.79 28.40
C GLY A 282 20.00 -3.12 28.03
N THR A 283 20.41 -3.91 29.02
CA THR A 283 20.87 -5.30 28.83
C THR A 283 19.69 -6.22 28.51
N ILE A 284 19.81 -7.05 27.48
CA ILE A 284 18.75 -7.90 26.94
C ILE A 284 18.53 -9.14 27.82
N LEU A 285 17.27 -9.39 28.19
CA LEU A 285 16.85 -10.54 29.00
C LEU A 285 16.27 -11.66 28.14
N SER A 286 15.26 -11.33 27.34
CA SER A 286 14.49 -12.27 26.53
C SER A 286 13.95 -11.57 25.28
N ALA A 287 13.67 -12.33 24.22
CA ALA A 287 12.99 -11.84 23.03
C ALA A 287 12.15 -12.97 22.43
N ASN A 288 11.02 -12.62 21.81
CA ASN A 288 10.18 -13.60 21.12
C ASN A 288 10.67 -13.84 19.67
N GLU A 289 10.13 -14.88 19.04
CA GLU A 289 10.48 -15.27 17.67
C GLU A 289 10.25 -14.15 16.65
N ASN A 290 9.18 -13.35 16.80
CA ASN A 290 8.91 -12.23 15.92
C ASN A 290 10.04 -11.20 15.94
N PHE A 291 10.55 -10.83 17.12
CA PHE A 291 11.68 -9.89 17.24
C PHE A 291 12.95 -10.46 16.62
N LEU A 292 13.24 -11.73 16.91
CA LEU A 292 14.40 -12.45 16.40
C LEU A 292 14.38 -12.54 14.87
N ALA A 293 13.24 -12.90 14.30
CA ALA A 293 13.03 -12.98 12.85
C ALA A 293 13.16 -11.60 12.19
N THR A 294 12.54 -10.56 12.75
CA THR A 294 12.61 -9.18 12.21
C THR A 294 14.04 -8.65 12.11
N LEU A 295 14.88 -8.89 13.12
CA LEU A 295 16.27 -8.43 13.11
C LEU A 295 17.27 -9.47 12.61
N GLY A 296 16.83 -10.71 12.39
CA GLY A 296 17.64 -11.81 11.87
C GLY A 296 18.64 -12.39 12.88
N TYR A 297 18.39 -12.27 14.19
CA TYR A 297 19.25 -12.82 15.25
C TYR A 297 18.63 -14.05 15.91
N THR A 298 19.45 -14.86 16.57
CA THR A 298 19.01 -15.89 17.53
C THR A 298 19.04 -15.35 18.97
N ILE A 299 18.31 -16.00 19.90
CA ILE A 299 18.29 -15.55 21.30
C ILE A 299 19.67 -15.64 21.96
N ASP A 300 20.46 -16.65 21.61
CA ASP A 300 21.80 -16.88 22.18
C ASP A 300 22.82 -15.82 21.73
N GLU A 301 22.63 -15.22 20.55
CA GLU A 301 23.48 -14.14 20.05
C GLU A 301 23.23 -12.81 20.79
N ILE A 302 22.00 -12.58 21.29
CA ILE A 302 21.59 -11.28 21.83
C ILE A 302 21.42 -11.26 23.35
N ARG A 303 21.14 -12.39 24.00
CA ARG A 303 20.90 -12.44 25.45
C ARG A 303 22.15 -11.96 26.21
N GLY A 304 21.94 -11.09 27.19
CA GLY A 304 23.02 -10.47 27.97
C GLY A 304 23.83 -9.40 27.22
N LYS A 305 23.55 -9.14 25.93
CA LYS A 305 24.11 -7.99 25.21
C LYS A 305 23.25 -6.76 25.47
N HIS A 306 23.79 -5.59 25.14
CA HIS A 306 23.08 -4.33 25.31
C HIS A 306 22.34 -3.93 24.03
N HIS A 307 21.11 -3.41 24.15
CA HIS A 307 20.28 -2.86 23.07
C HIS A 307 21.02 -2.05 21.99
N ARG A 308 22.12 -1.36 22.33
CA ARG A 308 22.93 -0.56 21.40
C ARG A 308 23.40 -1.33 20.16
N MET A 309 23.50 -2.66 20.24
CA MET A 309 23.86 -3.51 19.10
C MET A 309 22.88 -3.42 17.92
N PHE A 310 21.62 -3.05 18.19
CA PHE A 310 20.59 -2.88 17.16
C PHE A 310 20.55 -1.45 16.61
N CYS A 311 21.44 -0.56 17.03
CA CYS A 311 21.39 0.86 16.71
C CYS A 311 22.59 1.29 15.85
N ASP A 312 22.41 2.37 15.09
CA ASP A 312 23.51 3.03 14.39
C ASP A 312 24.53 3.58 15.40
N ALA A 313 25.82 3.39 15.12
CA ALA A 313 26.90 3.79 16.01
C ALA A 313 26.93 5.30 16.31
N LYS A 314 26.54 6.14 15.34
CA LYS A 314 26.46 7.60 15.51
C LYS A 314 25.34 7.97 16.48
N TYR A 315 24.20 7.28 16.40
CA TYR A 315 23.09 7.50 17.32
C TYR A 315 23.43 7.06 18.74
N VAL A 316 24.09 5.91 18.91
CA VAL A 316 24.51 5.42 20.25
C VAL A 316 25.42 6.41 20.98
N ALA A 317 26.19 7.21 20.24
CA ALA A 317 27.09 8.22 20.81
C ALA A 317 26.37 9.50 21.29
N THR A 318 25.09 9.71 20.97
CA THR A 318 24.38 10.95 21.31
C THR A 318 23.96 11.02 22.78
N LEU A 319 23.61 12.23 23.23
CA LEU A 319 22.97 12.43 24.53
C LEU A 319 21.57 11.82 24.56
N ASP A 320 20.81 11.94 23.46
CA ASP A 320 19.45 11.40 23.32
C ASP A 320 19.38 9.90 23.61
N TYR A 321 20.36 9.12 23.15
CA TYR A 321 20.40 7.67 23.42
C TYR A 321 20.59 7.37 24.92
N ARG A 322 21.38 8.18 25.62
CA ARG A 322 21.58 8.05 27.07
C ARG A 322 20.32 8.47 27.84
N GLU A 323 19.75 9.62 27.48
CA GLU A 323 18.51 10.12 28.08
C GLU A 323 17.34 9.16 27.89
N PHE A 324 17.28 8.48 26.74
CA PHE A 324 16.27 7.47 26.45
C PHE A 324 16.22 6.38 27.54
N TRP A 325 17.37 5.82 27.93
CA TRP A 325 17.44 4.81 28.99
C TRP A 325 17.23 5.41 30.38
N THR A 326 17.71 6.63 30.64
CA THR A 326 17.42 7.34 31.90
C THR A 326 15.92 7.55 32.12
N LYS A 327 15.18 7.96 31.09
CA LYS A 327 13.72 8.14 31.16
C LYS A 327 13.00 6.82 31.44
N LEU A 328 13.41 5.74 30.78
CA LEU A 328 12.86 4.40 31.02
C LEU A 328 13.15 3.90 32.45
N ALA A 329 14.36 4.12 32.97
CA ALA A 329 14.71 3.78 34.35
C ALA A 329 13.91 4.58 35.39
N GLN A 330 13.42 5.76 35.04
CA GLN A 330 12.52 6.58 35.86
C GLN A 330 11.04 6.19 35.72
N GLY A 331 10.70 5.17 34.93
CA GLY A 331 9.33 4.72 34.72
C GLY A 331 8.60 5.43 33.57
N GLN A 332 9.27 6.30 32.80
CA GLN A 332 8.66 6.99 31.66
C GLN A 332 8.77 6.14 30.40
N PHE A 333 7.63 5.78 29.81
CA PHE A 333 7.62 5.03 28.55
C PHE A 333 8.13 5.89 27.37
N GLN A 334 8.58 5.23 26.31
CA GLN A 334 9.01 5.89 25.07
C GLN A 334 8.30 5.24 23.88
N SER A 335 7.81 6.05 22.95
CA SER A 335 7.13 5.58 21.73
C SER A 335 7.62 6.34 20.50
N GLY A 336 7.73 5.66 19.38
CA GLY A 336 8.13 6.28 18.13
C GLY A 336 8.44 5.29 17.01
N VAL A 337 8.93 5.86 15.90
CA VAL A 337 9.48 5.11 14.78
C VAL A 337 10.99 5.16 14.84
N TYR A 338 11.61 3.98 14.84
CA TYR A 338 13.04 3.85 15.06
C TYR A 338 13.68 3.04 13.94
N LYS A 339 14.83 3.53 13.49
CA LYS A 339 15.74 2.76 12.64
C LYS A 339 16.57 1.80 13.51
N ARG A 340 16.65 0.54 13.11
CA ARG A 340 17.47 -0.51 13.72
C ARG A 340 18.32 -1.19 12.66
N VAL A 341 19.38 -1.84 13.10
CA VAL A 341 20.32 -2.57 12.25
C VAL A 341 20.17 -4.06 12.55
N GLY A 342 19.82 -4.84 11.52
CA GLY A 342 19.70 -6.29 11.60
C GLY A 342 21.07 -6.98 11.55
N ARG A 343 21.07 -8.30 11.75
CA ARG A 343 22.30 -9.13 11.81
C ARG A 343 23.18 -9.02 10.56
N ALA A 344 22.60 -8.88 9.38
CA ALA A 344 23.34 -8.74 8.12
C ALA A 344 23.68 -7.27 7.79
N GLY A 345 23.49 -6.35 8.73
CA GLY A 345 23.75 -4.91 8.54
C GLY A 345 22.62 -4.16 7.82
N GLN A 346 21.50 -4.83 7.52
CA GLN A 346 20.37 -4.22 6.85
C GLN A 346 19.59 -3.27 7.77
N ASP A 347 19.04 -2.21 7.18
CA ASP A 347 18.18 -1.26 7.87
C ASP A 347 16.79 -1.86 8.11
N VAL A 348 16.34 -1.83 9.36
CA VAL A 348 15.00 -2.25 9.76
C VAL A 348 14.30 -1.08 10.44
N TRP A 349 13.14 -0.71 9.93
CA TRP A 349 12.30 0.34 10.51
C TRP A 349 11.20 -0.28 11.35
N ILE A 350 11.15 0.09 12.62
CA ILE A 350 10.13 -0.40 13.55
C ILE A 350 9.32 0.75 14.12
N GLN A 351 8.02 0.58 14.25
CA GLN A 351 7.20 1.37 15.16
C GLN A 351 7.18 0.64 16.50
N ALA A 352 7.66 1.28 17.57
CA ALA A 352 7.84 0.59 18.85
C ALA A 352 7.50 1.45 20.06
N THR A 353 7.08 0.77 21.13
CA THR A 353 6.86 1.35 22.45
C THR A 353 7.66 0.57 23.50
N TYR A 354 8.47 1.27 24.29
CA TYR A 354 9.28 0.76 25.39
C TYR A 354 8.60 1.13 26.69
N ASN A 355 8.14 0.14 27.45
CA ASN A 355 7.33 0.30 28.65
C ASN A 355 8.07 -0.27 29.86
N PRO A 356 8.41 0.55 30.86
CA PRO A 356 8.93 0.05 32.14
C PRO A 356 7.86 -0.76 32.88
N ILE A 357 8.26 -1.90 33.44
CA ILE A 357 7.43 -2.74 34.32
C ILE A 357 7.80 -2.41 35.76
N LEU A 358 6.77 -2.14 36.56
CA LEU A 358 6.88 -1.74 37.96
C LEU A 358 6.71 -2.94 38.90
N ASP A 359 7.41 -2.92 40.02
CA ASP A 359 7.22 -3.88 41.12
C ASP A 359 5.98 -3.55 41.96
N THR A 360 5.72 -4.34 43.02
CA THR A 360 4.59 -4.12 43.93
C THR A 360 4.64 -2.80 44.70
N ASN A 361 5.80 -2.13 44.74
CA ASN A 361 6.00 -0.83 45.36
C ASN A 361 6.00 0.32 44.33
N GLY A 362 5.68 0.04 43.06
CA GLY A 362 5.65 1.02 41.98
C GLY A 362 7.02 1.40 41.42
N ARG A 363 8.09 0.66 41.77
CA ARG A 363 9.45 0.96 41.29
C ARG A 363 9.72 0.21 39.97
N PRO A 364 10.24 0.86 38.92
CA PRO A 364 10.67 0.18 37.70
C PRO A 364 11.73 -0.88 38.01
N PHE A 365 11.63 -2.07 37.41
CA PHE A 365 12.66 -3.10 37.53
C PHE A 365 13.08 -3.74 36.20
N LYS A 366 12.26 -3.64 35.14
CA LYS A 366 12.61 -4.05 33.78
C LYS A 366 11.88 -3.21 32.74
N VAL A 367 12.26 -3.33 31.47
CA VAL A 367 11.58 -2.68 30.33
C VAL A 367 11.13 -3.74 29.35
N VAL A 368 9.86 -3.68 28.91
CA VAL A 368 9.37 -4.47 27.78
C VAL A 368 9.15 -3.56 26.58
N LYS A 369 9.62 -3.99 25.42
CA LYS A 369 9.39 -3.30 24.15
C LYS A 369 8.46 -4.12 23.29
N PHE A 370 7.44 -3.46 22.76
CA PHE A 370 6.56 -3.98 21.72
C PHE A 370 6.88 -3.25 20.41
N ALA A 371 7.00 -3.99 19.31
CA ALA A 371 7.37 -3.43 18.03
C ALA A 371 6.65 -4.10 16.85
N THR A 372 6.37 -3.29 15.84
CA THR A 372 5.89 -3.72 14.53
C THR A 372 6.91 -3.31 13.47
N ASP A 373 7.30 -4.25 12.61
CA ASP A 373 8.14 -3.95 11.46
C ASP A 373 7.32 -3.19 10.40
N ILE A 374 7.80 -1.99 10.05
CA ILE A 374 7.20 -1.12 9.04
C ILE A 374 8.15 -0.86 7.85
N THR A 375 9.23 -1.64 7.73
CA THR A 375 10.27 -1.46 6.72
C THR A 375 9.67 -1.47 5.30
N HIS A 376 8.86 -2.48 4.98
CA HIS A 376 8.19 -2.57 3.68
C HIS A 376 7.18 -1.44 3.43
N ALA A 377 6.45 -0.99 4.45
CA ALA A 377 5.52 0.14 4.31
C ALA A 377 6.28 1.43 3.99
N ARG A 378 7.39 1.68 4.70
CA ARG A 378 8.23 2.86 4.51
C ARG A 378 8.94 2.85 3.14
N MET A 379 9.46 1.70 2.71
CA MET A 379 10.08 1.56 1.39
C MET A 379 9.09 1.82 0.25
N ARG A 380 7.84 1.33 0.36
CA ARG A 380 6.79 1.63 -0.63
C ARG A 380 6.46 3.11 -0.69
N SER A 381 6.33 3.78 0.46
CA SER A 381 6.11 5.23 0.50
C SER A 381 7.25 6.00 -0.18
N ALA A 382 8.49 5.64 0.13
CA ALA A 382 9.67 6.26 -0.48
C ALA A 382 9.76 6.00 -1.99
N ASP A 383 9.40 4.80 -2.46
CA ASP A 383 9.32 4.47 -3.89
C ASP A 383 8.25 5.29 -4.61
N TYR A 384 7.05 5.45 -4.04
CA TYR A 384 6.00 6.29 -4.61
C TYR A 384 6.40 7.77 -4.67
N GLU A 385 6.99 8.31 -3.61
CA GLU A 385 7.54 9.68 -3.61
C GLU A 385 8.65 9.83 -4.65
N GLY A 386 9.56 8.85 -4.75
CA GLY A 386 10.63 8.82 -5.74
C GLY A 386 10.09 8.86 -7.18
N LYS A 387 9.07 8.05 -7.48
CA LYS A 387 8.39 8.04 -8.79
C LYS A 387 7.70 9.36 -9.10
N MET A 388 6.96 9.93 -8.14
CA MET A 388 6.31 11.23 -8.33
C MET A 388 7.34 12.35 -8.57
N ASN A 389 8.45 12.34 -7.82
CA ASN A 389 9.54 13.29 -8.01
C ASN A 389 10.21 13.15 -9.39
N ALA A 390 10.37 11.93 -9.90
CA ALA A 390 10.92 11.68 -11.23
C ALA A 390 10.01 12.23 -12.35
N ILE A 391 8.68 12.05 -12.22
CA ILE A 391 7.70 12.63 -13.14
C ILE A 391 7.75 14.16 -13.06
N SER A 392 7.72 14.71 -11.85
CA SER A 392 7.73 16.16 -11.60
C SER A 392 8.99 16.85 -12.17
N LYS A 393 10.12 16.14 -12.26
CA LYS A 393 11.35 16.68 -12.90
C LYS A 393 11.22 16.90 -14.40
N SER A 394 10.42 16.11 -15.11
CA SER A 394 10.37 16.11 -16.58
C SER A 394 9.07 16.63 -17.18
N GLN A 395 7.97 16.57 -16.42
CA GLN A 395 6.64 16.98 -16.89
C GLN A 395 6.08 18.13 -16.07
N ALA A 396 5.18 18.90 -16.69
CA ALA A 396 4.34 19.86 -15.99
C ALA A 396 3.24 19.10 -15.24
N VAL A 397 3.17 19.28 -13.93
CA VAL A 397 2.20 18.62 -13.04
C VAL A 397 1.38 19.67 -12.33
N ILE A 398 0.06 19.51 -12.34
CA ILE A 398 -0.88 20.37 -11.62
C ILE A 398 -2.02 19.53 -11.05
N GLU A 399 -2.42 19.83 -9.83
CA GLU A 399 -3.51 19.16 -9.13
C GLU A 399 -4.72 20.06 -8.98
N PHE A 400 -5.90 19.47 -9.08
CA PHE A 400 -7.18 20.15 -8.90
C PHE A 400 -8.09 19.39 -7.95
N ASP A 401 -9.00 20.09 -7.28
CA ASP A 401 -10.20 19.45 -6.73
C ASP A 401 -11.17 19.05 -7.86
N LEU A 402 -12.25 18.35 -7.52
CA LEU A 402 -13.23 17.89 -8.51
C LEU A 402 -14.04 19.02 -9.15
N THR A 403 -14.03 20.23 -8.59
CA THR A 403 -14.68 21.41 -9.19
C THR A 403 -13.76 22.10 -10.20
N GLY A 404 -12.48 21.74 -10.22
CA GLY A 404 -11.47 22.34 -11.07
C GLY A 404 -10.70 23.49 -10.42
N ARG A 405 -10.77 23.65 -9.10
CA ARG A 405 -9.90 24.58 -8.37
C ARG A 405 -8.50 24.00 -8.21
N ILE A 406 -7.50 24.85 -8.38
CA ILE A 406 -6.08 24.47 -8.37
C ILE A 406 -5.62 24.27 -6.93
N LEU A 407 -5.06 23.10 -6.64
CA LEU A 407 -4.52 22.75 -5.32
C LEU A 407 -3.00 23.00 -5.25
N SER A 408 -2.27 22.61 -6.29
CA SER A 408 -0.82 22.78 -6.38
C SER A 408 -0.35 22.63 -7.82
N ALA A 409 0.78 23.25 -8.18
CA ALA A 409 1.43 23.07 -9.46
C ALA A 409 2.96 23.02 -9.29
N ASN A 410 3.65 22.19 -10.06
CA ASN A 410 5.10 22.11 -10.01
C ASN A 410 5.78 23.21 -10.87
N ASP A 411 7.09 23.41 -10.65
CA ASP A 411 7.88 24.41 -11.37
C ASP A 411 7.78 24.32 -12.89
N ASN A 412 7.69 23.10 -13.44
CA ASN A 412 7.58 22.90 -14.88
C ASN A 412 6.25 23.45 -15.41
N PHE A 413 5.14 23.23 -14.70
CA PHE A 413 3.86 23.81 -15.05
C PHE A 413 3.89 25.34 -14.94
N LEU A 414 4.41 25.87 -13.83
CA LEU A 414 4.54 27.29 -13.58
C LEU A 414 5.34 28.01 -14.68
N LYS A 415 6.51 27.48 -15.03
CA LYS A 415 7.35 27.99 -16.12
C LYS A 415 6.66 27.89 -17.48
N THR A 416 5.97 26.79 -17.75
CA THR A 416 5.28 26.57 -19.03
C THR A 416 4.13 27.56 -19.23
N MET A 417 3.39 27.89 -18.16
CA MET A 417 2.22 28.77 -18.24
C MET A 417 2.54 30.24 -17.87
N GLY A 418 3.74 30.55 -17.38
CA GLY A 418 4.15 31.91 -17.03
C GLY A 418 3.60 32.46 -15.71
N TYR A 419 3.13 31.60 -14.80
CA TYR A 419 2.54 32.00 -13.51
C TYR A 419 3.45 31.64 -12.33
N GLY A 420 3.36 32.40 -11.23
CA GLY A 420 3.87 31.99 -9.92
C GLY A 420 2.87 31.12 -9.15
N GLU A 421 3.36 30.31 -8.21
CA GLU A 421 2.51 29.38 -7.44
C GLU A 421 1.39 30.10 -6.68
N SER A 422 1.72 31.18 -5.98
CA SER A 422 0.75 31.99 -5.22
C SER A 422 -0.33 32.65 -6.09
N GLU A 423 -0.11 32.76 -7.39
CA GLU A 423 -1.07 33.32 -8.35
C GLU A 423 -2.06 32.27 -8.85
N LEU A 424 -1.70 30.99 -8.79
CA LEU A 424 -2.52 29.88 -9.29
C LEU A 424 -3.31 29.16 -8.20
N VAL A 425 -2.70 28.89 -7.05
CA VAL A 425 -3.32 28.09 -5.99
C VAL A 425 -4.60 28.78 -5.51
N GLY A 426 -5.71 28.01 -5.47
CA GLY A 426 -7.05 28.51 -5.17
C GLY A 426 -7.82 29.09 -6.36
N GLY A 427 -7.14 29.38 -7.48
CA GLY A 427 -7.74 29.73 -8.76
C GLY A 427 -8.43 28.53 -9.43
N HIS A 428 -8.98 28.71 -10.63
CA HIS A 428 -9.72 27.67 -11.35
C HIS A 428 -9.04 27.30 -12.68
N HIS A 429 -9.11 26.04 -13.09
CA HIS A 429 -8.60 25.53 -14.37
C HIS A 429 -9.05 26.34 -15.61
N ARG A 430 -10.21 27.02 -15.56
CA ARG A 430 -10.69 27.89 -16.65
C ARG A 430 -9.73 29.02 -16.99
N LEU A 431 -8.87 29.41 -16.06
CA LEU A 431 -7.82 30.42 -16.27
C LEU A 431 -6.95 30.11 -17.50
N PHE A 432 -6.74 28.83 -17.80
CA PHE A 432 -5.90 28.39 -18.92
C PHE A 432 -6.67 28.16 -20.21
N CYS A 433 -8.00 28.32 -20.22
CA CYS A 433 -8.85 28.03 -21.36
C CYS A 433 -9.29 29.33 -22.05
N ASP A 434 -9.68 29.27 -23.33
CA ASP A 434 -10.41 30.40 -23.91
C ASP A 434 -11.76 30.56 -23.21
N LYS A 435 -12.29 31.78 -23.25
CA LYS A 435 -13.51 32.13 -22.52
C LYS A 435 -14.74 31.36 -23.02
N ALA A 436 -14.87 31.14 -24.33
CA ALA A 436 -16.02 30.47 -24.90
C ALA A 436 -16.06 28.99 -24.50
N TYR A 437 -14.91 28.29 -24.55
CA TYR A 437 -14.82 26.91 -24.08
C TYR A 437 -15.04 26.79 -22.58
N GLY A 438 -14.45 27.68 -21.76
CA GLY A 438 -14.62 27.63 -20.31
C GLY A 438 -16.10 27.70 -19.86
N GLU A 439 -16.95 28.41 -20.60
CA GLU A 439 -18.38 28.59 -20.34
C GLU A 439 -19.27 27.50 -20.99
N SER A 440 -18.68 26.62 -21.80
CA SER A 440 -19.40 25.67 -22.64
C SER A 440 -19.97 24.46 -21.87
N ALA A 441 -20.89 23.73 -22.52
CA ALA A 441 -21.43 22.48 -21.97
C ALA A 441 -20.39 21.35 -21.99
N GLU A 442 -19.54 21.33 -23.01
CA GLU A 442 -18.43 20.39 -23.18
C GLU A 442 -17.44 20.49 -22.02
N TYR A 443 -17.10 21.71 -21.57
CA TYR A 443 -16.22 21.91 -20.42
C TYR A 443 -16.83 21.38 -19.11
N ARG A 444 -18.16 21.50 -18.93
CA ARG A 444 -18.84 20.93 -17.76
C ARG A 444 -18.82 19.41 -17.80
N LEU A 445 -19.15 18.81 -18.94
CA LEU A 445 -19.10 17.36 -19.14
C LEU A 445 -17.70 16.78 -18.91
N PHE A 446 -16.65 17.53 -19.29
CA PHE A 446 -15.26 17.17 -19.01
C PHE A 446 -14.99 16.99 -17.51
N TRP A 447 -15.40 17.94 -16.66
CA TRP A 447 -15.23 17.80 -15.21
C TRP A 447 -16.14 16.75 -14.59
N ASP A 448 -17.36 16.59 -15.11
CA ASP A 448 -18.30 15.56 -14.68
C ASP A 448 -17.75 14.15 -14.95
N LYS A 449 -17.09 13.96 -16.11
CA LYS A 449 -16.36 12.75 -16.48
C LYS A 449 -15.24 12.45 -15.47
N LEU A 450 -14.41 13.44 -15.15
CA LEU A 450 -13.33 13.29 -14.16
C LEU A 450 -13.88 12.98 -12.76
N GLY A 451 -15.00 13.60 -12.37
CA GLY A 451 -15.68 13.34 -11.10
C GLY A 451 -16.20 11.91 -10.95
N ARG A 452 -16.52 11.24 -12.06
CA ARG A 452 -16.86 9.80 -12.08
C ARG A 452 -15.64 8.87 -12.05
N GLY A 453 -14.43 9.43 -12.03
CA GLY A 453 -13.18 8.66 -12.03
C GLY A 453 -12.64 8.31 -13.42
N GLU A 454 -13.28 8.78 -14.50
CA GLU A 454 -12.83 8.54 -15.87
C GLU A 454 -11.74 9.55 -16.28
N TYR A 455 -10.59 9.07 -16.76
CA TYR A 455 -9.51 9.96 -17.20
C TYR A 455 -9.81 10.59 -18.57
N ASP A 456 -9.15 11.73 -18.86
CA ASP A 456 -9.20 12.37 -20.18
C ASP A 456 -7.79 12.74 -20.65
N ALA A 457 -7.47 12.42 -21.90
CA ALA A 457 -6.14 12.66 -22.44
C ALA A 457 -6.20 13.08 -23.91
N GLY A 458 -5.31 14.00 -24.30
CA GLY A 458 -5.28 14.54 -25.65
C GLY A 458 -4.37 15.76 -25.78
N GLU A 459 -4.43 16.39 -26.94
CA GLU A 459 -3.79 17.67 -27.19
C GLU A 459 -4.77 18.80 -26.85
N TYR A 460 -4.29 19.78 -26.09
CA TYR A 460 -5.11 20.90 -25.67
C TYR A 460 -4.40 22.20 -25.95
N LEU A 461 -5.11 23.16 -26.54
CA LEU A 461 -4.70 24.55 -26.55
C LEU A 461 -5.04 25.18 -25.19
N ARG A 462 -4.06 25.82 -24.59
CA ARG A 462 -4.19 26.59 -23.36
C ARG A 462 -3.55 27.95 -23.52
N TYR A 463 -3.82 28.85 -22.58
CA TYR A 463 -3.29 30.20 -22.57
C TYR A 463 -2.44 30.43 -21.34
N GLY A 464 -1.23 30.93 -21.55
CA GLY A 464 -0.35 31.38 -20.48
C GLY A 464 -0.77 32.75 -19.93
N LYS A 465 -0.02 33.24 -18.94
CA LYS A 465 -0.37 34.44 -18.19
C LYS A 465 -0.55 35.69 -19.05
N ASN A 466 0.23 35.81 -20.12
CA ASN A 466 0.20 36.97 -21.00
C ASN A 466 -0.67 36.73 -22.25
N GLY A 467 -1.47 35.66 -22.26
CA GLY A 467 -2.34 35.29 -23.37
C GLY A 467 -1.64 34.52 -24.49
N GLU A 468 -0.38 34.11 -24.29
CA GLU A 468 0.35 33.29 -25.25
C GLU A 468 -0.28 31.89 -25.40
N GLU A 469 -0.30 31.38 -26.63
CA GLU A 469 -0.78 30.03 -26.91
C GLU A 469 0.22 28.98 -26.41
N VAL A 470 -0.29 28.04 -25.62
CA VAL A 470 0.46 26.90 -25.11
C VAL A 470 -0.27 25.62 -25.50
N TRP A 471 0.29 24.92 -26.48
CA TRP A 471 -0.18 23.58 -26.83
C TRP A 471 0.45 22.56 -25.88
N ILE A 472 -0.40 21.73 -25.28
CA ILE A 472 0.04 20.68 -24.36
C ILE A 472 -0.53 19.34 -24.79
N LEU A 473 0.32 18.31 -24.73
CA LEU A 473 -0.14 16.93 -24.67
C LEU A 473 -0.34 16.60 -23.19
N ALA A 474 -1.59 16.40 -22.77
CA ALA A 474 -1.91 16.23 -21.37
C ALA A 474 -2.82 15.03 -21.09
N SER A 475 -2.73 14.52 -19.86
CA SER A 475 -3.68 13.56 -19.29
C SER A 475 -4.15 14.08 -17.94
N TYR A 476 -5.46 14.07 -17.73
CA TYR A 476 -6.15 14.42 -16.49
C TYR A 476 -6.61 13.12 -15.82
N ASN A 477 -6.03 12.80 -14.67
CA ASN A 477 -6.17 11.50 -14.01
C ASN A 477 -6.79 11.69 -12.62
N PRO A 478 -8.05 11.27 -12.41
CA PRO A 478 -8.67 11.27 -11.09
C PRO A 478 -7.92 10.37 -10.11
N ILE A 479 -7.74 10.84 -8.87
CA ILE A 479 -7.18 10.07 -7.76
C ILE A 479 -8.33 9.64 -6.86
N MET A 480 -8.36 8.34 -6.57
CA MET A 480 -9.42 7.69 -5.80
C MET A 480 -9.08 7.62 -4.31
N ASP A 481 -10.08 7.75 -3.46
CA ASP A 481 -9.98 7.48 -2.02
C ASP A 481 -9.99 5.95 -1.73
N LEU A 482 -9.99 5.58 -0.44
CA LEU A 482 -10.00 4.17 -0.02
C LEU A 482 -11.32 3.46 -0.37
N GLU A 483 -12.39 4.20 -0.62
CA GLU A 483 -13.70 3.71 -1.04
C GLU A 483 -13.87 3.70 -2.57
N GLY A 484 -12.83 4.08 -3.33
CA GLY A 484 -12.82 4.09 -4.79
C GLY A 484 -13.53 5.30 -5.41
N ARG A 485 -13.83 6.35 -4.63
CA ARG A 485 -14.43 7.60 -5.12
C ARG A 485 -13.34 8.58 -5.51
N ALA A 486 -13.49 9.26 -6.64
CA ALA A 486 -12.57 10.34 -7.00
C ALA A 486 -12.64 11.45 -5.95
N PHE A 487 -11.50 12.02 -5.54
CA PHE A 487 -11.45 13.16 -4.62
C PHE A 487 -10.58 14.33 -5.11
N LYS A 488 -9.67 14.07 -6.05
CA LYS A 488 -8.87 15.10 -6.73
C LYS A 488 -8.48 14.63 -8.12
N VAL A 489 -7.96 15.54 -8.95
CA VAL A 489 -7.45 15.24 -10.29
C VAL A 489 -5.99 15.68 -10.39
N VAL A 490 -5.13 14.80 -10.87
CA VAL A 490 -3.74 15.13 -11.20
C VAL A 490 -3.60 15.17 -12.72
N LYS A 491 -3.13 16.31 -13.23
CA LYS A 491 -2.82 16.49 -14.64
C LYS A 491 -1.32 16.41 -14.88
N PHE A 492 -0.93 15.57 -15.82
CA PHE A 492 0.42 15.52 -16.37
C PHE A 492 0.41 16.11 -17.77
N ALA A 493 1.33 17.02 -18.06
CA ALA A 493 1.39 17.73 -19.34
C ALA A 493 2.83 17.87 -19.85
N THR A 494 2.96 17.77 -21.17
CA THR A 494 4.18 18.12 -21.92
C THR A 494 3.85 19.28 -22.84
N ASN A 495 4.68 20.32 -22.82
CA ASN A 495 4.56 21.44 -23.77
C ASN A 495 4.98 20.95 -25.16
N ILE A 496 4.07 21.06 -26.12
CA ILE A 496 4.26 20.68 -27.53
C ILE A 496 4.06 21.90 -28.47
N THR A 497 4.13 23.12 -27.94
CA THR A 497 3.93 24.36 -28.73
C THR A 497 4.91 24.45 -29.89
N ALA A 498 6.20 24.14 -29.65
CA ALA A 498 7.22 24.18 -30.70
C ALA A 498 6.96 23.14 -31.80
N GLU A 499 6.52 21.94 -31.41
CA GLU A 499 6.15 20.85 -32.30
C GLU A 499 4.94 21.22 -33.15
N LYS A 500 3.90 21.82 -32.54
CA LYS A 500 2.70 22.29 -33.25
C LYS A 500 3.02 23.40 -34.25
N HIS A 501 3.82 24.39 -33.87
CA HIS A 501 4.22 25.44 -34.80
C HIS A 501 5.08 24.90 -35.95
N ARG A 502 6.02 23.98 -35.68
CA ARG A 502 6.78 23.31 -36.75
C ARG A 502 5.88 22.55 -37.72
N ALA A 503 4.91 21.80 -37.20
CA ALA A 503 3.95 21.06 -38.03
C ALA A 503 3.08 22.01 -38.89
N GLN A 504 2.57 23.10 -38.31
CA GLN A 504 1.80 24.11 -39.04
C GLN A 504 2.64 24.81 -40.11
N GLN A 505 3.90 25.14 -39.81
CA GLN A 505 4.81 25.75 -40.77
C GLN A 505 5.10 24.81 -41.93
N LEU A 506 5.35 23.52 -41.65
CA LEU A 506 5.57 22.50 -42.68
C LEU A 506 4.34 22.37 -43.60
N ALA A 507 3.13 22.34 -43.03
CA ALA A 507 1.89 22.29 -43.80
C ALA A 507 1.72 23.50 -44.73
N ARG A 508 2.04 24.72 -44.24
CA ARG A 508 2.03 25.94 -45.07
C ARG A 508 3.06 25.90 -46.18
N THR A 509 4.28 25.45 -45.88
CA THR A 509 5.35 25.31 -46.87
C THR A 509 4.96 24.31 -47.96
N ALA A 510 4.41 23.15 -47.59
CA ALA A 510 3.93 22.16 -48.55
C ALA A 510 2.79 22.69 -49.44
N ALA A 511 1.83 23.44 -48.86
CA ALA A 511 0.76 24.09 -49.62
C ALA A 511 1.31 25.09 -50.67
N ASN A 512 2.27 25.94 -50.28
CA ASN A 512 2.89 26.90 -51.20
C ASN A 512 3.67 26.22 -52.33
N VAL A 513 4.35 25.10 -52.03
CA VAL A 513 5.03 24.29 -53.06
C VAL A 513 4.00 23.65 -54.00
N GLY A 514 2.90 23.13 -53.47
CA GLY A 514 1.79 22.58 -54.26
C GLY A 514 1.20 23.59 -55.24
N GLU A 515 0.95 24.82 -54.80
CA GLU A 515 0.49 25.91 -55.68
C GLU A 515 1.53 26.23 -56.78
N SER A 516 2.81 26.28 -56.40
CA SER A 516 3.91 26.54 -57.35
C SER A 516 4.02 25.45 -58.41
N ILE A 517 3.85 24.17 -58.04
CA ILE A 517 3.81 23.03 -58.97
C ILE A 517 2.58 23.11 -59.89
N GLY A 518 1.43 23.55 -59.38
CA GLY A 518 0.22 23.78 -60.20
C GLY A 518 0.46 24.85 -61.29
N ARG A 519 1.14 25.95 -60.93
CA ARG A 519 1.55 26.99 -61.90
C ARG A 519 2.57 26.46 -62.91
N LEU A 520 3.55 25.68 -62.46
CA LEU A 520 4.58 25.07 -63.31
C LEU A 520 3.96 24.09 -64.33
N THR A 521 3.02 23.26 -63.90
CA THR A 521 2.28 22.32 -64.78
C THR A 521 1.51 23.08 -65.87
N SER A 522 0.81 24.16 -65.51
CA SER A 522 0.12 25.02 -66.49
C SER A 522 1.09 25.65 -67.49
N SER A 523 2.29 26.05 -67.04
CA SER A 523 3.34 26.60 -67.92
C SER A 523 3.90 25.55 -68.88
N ILE A 524 4.08 24.29 -68.42
CA ILE A 524 4.54 23.18 -69.27
C ILE A 524 3.51 22.88 -70.35
N ASP A 525 2.21 22.85 -70.03
CA ASP A 525 1.15 22.64 -71.04
C ASP A 525 1.16 23.74 -72.10
N LEU A 526 1.37 25.00 -71.70
CA LEU A 526 1.51 26.12 -72.61
C LEU A 526 2.72 25.94 -73.54
N VAL A 527 3.87 25.53 -73.02
CA VAL A 527 5.08 25.25 -73.82
C VAL A 527 4.81 24.10 -74.79
N ALA A 528 4.20 23.00 -74.34
CA ALA A 528 3.84 21.85 -75.17
C ALA A 528 2.84 22.20 -76.29
N LYS A 529 1.95 23.17 -76.05
CA LYS A 529 1.07 23.72 -77.10
C LYS A 529 1.86 24.57 -78.09
N SER A 530 2.73 25.45 -77.60
CA SER A 530 3.57 26.31 -78.44
C SER A 530 4.54 25.51 -79.33
N THR A 531 5.15 24.44 -78.82
CA THR A 531 6.01 23.55 -79.62
C THR A 531 5.24 22.82 -80.71
N ARG A 532 4.02 22.35 -80.44
CA ARG A 532 3.16 21.76 -81.47
C ARG A 532 2.86 22.75 -82.59
N THR A 533 2.46 23.98 -82.25
CA THR A 533 2.21 25.04 -83.24
C THR A 533 3.48 25.39 -84.03
N ALA A 534 4.64 25.47 -83.38
CA ALA A 534 5.91 25.72 -84.05
C ALA A 534 6.28 24.58 -85.01
N SER A 535 6.01 23.32 -84.63
CA SER A 535 6.26 22.14 -85.48
C SER A 535 5.39 22.15 -86.74
N GLU A 536 4.12 22.53 -86.59
CA GLU A 536 3.19 22.67 -87.73
C GLU A 536 3.67 23.76 -88.70
N LEU A 537 4.07 24.92 -88.18
CA LEU A 537 4.58 26.03 -88.98
C LEU A 537 5.90 25.67 -89.71
N ALA A 538 6.80 24.96 -89.03
CA ALA A 538 8.04 24.46 -89.65
C ALA A 538 7.72 23.53 -90.83
N ARG A 539 6.78 22.60 -90.67
CA ARG A 539 6.35 21.68 -91.74
C ARG A 539 5.66 22.41 -92.91
N GLU A 540 4.86 23.42 -92.60
CA GLU A 540 4.24 24.27 -93.62
C GLU A 540 5.30 25.05 -94.42
N ASN A 541 6.29 25.64 -93.74
CA ASN A 541 7.40 26.32 -94.40
C ASN A 541 8.21 25.38 -95.28
N GLN A 542 8.50 24.16 -94.84
CA GLN A 542 9.18 23.16 -95.67
C GLN A 542 8.39 22.85 -96.94
N THR A 543 7.06 22.74 -96.83
CA THR A 543 6.17 22.50 -97.99
C THR A 543 6.18 23.69 -98.94
N ARG A 544 6.07 24.92 -98.43
CA ARG A 544 6.10 26.16 -99.23
C ARG A 544 7.45 26.35 -99.91
N THR A 545 8.55 26.06 -99.24
CA THR A 545 9.90 26.10 -99.82
C THR A 545 10.05 25.07 -100.93
N GLY A 546 9.57 23.84 -100.73
CA GLY A 546 9.55 22.80 -101.77
C GLY A 546 8.77 23.22 -103.02
N GLN A 547 7.58 23.81 -102.84
CA GLN A 547 6.78 24.38 -103.93
C GLN A 547 7.50 25.55 -104.62
N GLY A 548 8.15 26.43 -103.84
CA GLY A 548 8.94 27.55 -104.36
C GLY A 548 10.10 27.08 -105.23
N LYS A 549 10.85 26.06 -104.80
CA LYS A 549 11.93 25.45 -105.58
C LYS A 549 11.42 24.84 -106.89
N ALA A 550 10.28 24.13 -106.86
CA ALA A 550 9.68 23.56 -108.07
C ALA A 550 9.32 24.66 -109.10
N THR A 551 8.64 25.73 -108.66
CA THR A 551 8.30 26.86 -109.52
C THR A 551 9.54 27.55 -110.10
N ILE A 552 10.60 27.73 -109.30
CA ILE A 552 11.88 28.28 -109.79
C ILE A 552 12.50 27.35 -110.84
N GLY A 553 12.43 26.02 -110.64
CA GLY A 553 12.83 25.04 -111.65
C GLY A 553 12.11 25.22 -112.99
N ASP A 554 10.79 25.42 -112.95
CA ASP A 554 9.99 25.67 -114.16
C ASP A 554 10.37 26.98 -114.88
N VAL A 555 10.71 28.03 -114.12
CA VAL A 555 11.18 29.32 -114.67
C VAL A 555 12.56 29.17 -115.33
N VAL A 556 13.46 28.38 -114.75
CA VAL A 556 14.78 28.09 -115.33
C VAL A 556 14.61 27.36 -116.66
N LEU A 557 13.80 26.30 -116.72
CA LEU A 557 13.49 25.57 -117.96
C LEU A 557 12.88 26.49 -119.03
N SER A 558 11.97 27.38 -118.63
CA SER A 558 11.37 28.36 -119.54
C SER A 558 12.40 29.37 -120.07
N SER A 559 13.33 29.81 -119.23
CA SER A 559 14.40 30.74 -119.61
C SER A 559 15.41 30.09 -120.57
N GLU A 560 15.72 28.80 -120.39
CA GLU A 560 16.53 28.02 -121.34
C GLU A 560 15.84 27.91 -122.71
N LYS A 561 14.52 27.65 -122.73
CA LYS A 561 13.74 27.61 -123.96
C LYS A 561 13.73 28.97 -124.67
N ILE A 562 13.57 30.07 -123.94
CA ILE A 562 13.66 31.44 -124.49
C ILE A 562 15.03 31.67 -125.12
N GLN A 563 16.12 31.28 -124.45
CA GLN A 563 17.47 31.44 -125.03
C GLN A 563 17.65 30.63 -126.31
N SER A 564 17.19 29.38 -126.34
CA SER A 564 17.25 28.54 -127.55
C SER A 564 16.48 29.18 -128.70
N SER A 565 15.23 29.58 -128.48
CA SER A 565 14.40 30.22 -129.51
C SER A 565 14.98 31.57 -129.95
N ALA A 566 15.51 32.37 -129.03
CA ALA A 566 16.16 33.63 -129.37
C ALA A 566 17.40 33.42 -130.25
N LYS A 567 18.21 32.38 -129.96
CA LYS A 567 19.38 32.02 -130.79
C LYS A 567 18.99 31.61 -132.20
N GLU A 568 17.93 30.81 -132.35
CA GLU A 568 17.36 30.46 -133.67
C GLU A 568 16.90 31.71 -134.44
N ILE A 569 16.28 32.67 -133.75
CA ILE A 569 15.88 33.95 -134.38
C ILE A 569 17.10 34.74 -134.83
N VAL A 570 18.20 34.79 -134.05
CA VAL A 570 19.45 35.46 -134.48
C VAL A 570 19.95 34.87 -135.80
N GLU A 571 19.94 33.55 -135.95
CA GLU A 571 20.34 32.87 -137.19
C GLU A 571 19.44 33.24 -138.36
N ILE A 572 18.11 33.22 -138.18
CA ILE A 572 17.13 33.60 -139.21
C ILE A 572 17.31 35.07 -139.63
N VAL A 573 17.44 35.98 -138.67
CA VAL A 573 17.64 37.42 -138.92
C VAL A 573 18.96 37.66 -139.65
N GLY A 574 20.00 36.89 -139.35
CA GLY A 574 21.26 36.89 -140.09
C GLY A 574 21.07 36.54 -141.56
N VAL A 575 20.32 35.46 -141.85
CA VAL A 575 20.00 35.07 -143.23
C VAL A 575 19.19 36.16 -143.96
N ILE A 576 18.21 36.79 -143.29
CA ILE A 576 17.41 37.88 -143.90
C ILE A 576 18.30 39.08 -144.22
N ARG A 577 19.23 39.45 -143.33
CA ARG A 577 20.21 40.52 -143.58
C ARG A 577 21.08 40.20 -144.79
N ASP A 578 21.61 38.98 -144.88
CA ASP A 578 22.44 38.55 -146.01
C ASP A 578 21.65 38.58 -147.34
N ILE A 579 20.36 38.19 -147.31
CA ILE A 579 19.45 38.30 -148.46
C ILE A 579 19.23 39.76 -148.83
N ALA A 580 18.99 40.64 -147.85
CA ALA A 580 18.80 42.07 -148.08
C ALA A 580 20.06 42.69 -148.71
N GLU A 581 21.26 42.39 -148.22
CA GLU A 581 22.52 42.87 -148.80
C GLU A 581 22.72 42.39 -150.24
N ARG A 582 22.47 41.11 -150.53
CA ARG A 582 22.53 40.57 -151.91
C ARG A 582 21.49 41.21 -152.82
N THR A 583 20.28 41.43 -152.31
CA THR A 583 19.20 42.09 -153.04
C THR A 583 19.55 43.54 -153.33
N ASN A 584 20.19 44.23 -152.39
CA ASN A 584 20.70 45.59 -152.56
C ASN A 584 21.77 45.65 -153.67
N LEU A 585 22.71 44.70 -153.69
CA LEU A 585 23.74 44.59 -154.73
C LEU A 585 23.14 44.24 -156.11
N LEU A 586 22.17 43.33 -156.16
CA LEU A 586 21.46 42.99 -157.40
C LEU A 586 20.67 44.18 -157.94
N ALA A 587 19.98 44.90 -157.06
CA ALA A 587 19.24 46.12 -157.40
C ALA A 587 20.19 47.23 -157.87
N PHE A 588 21.36 47.39 -157.25
CA PHE A 588 22.40 48.33 -157.69
C PHE A 588 22.95 47.98 -159.07
N ASN A 589 23.27 46.70 -159.32
CA ASN A 589 23.71 46.22 -160.62
C ASN A 589 22.62 46.41 -161.69
N ALA A 590 21.35 46.14 -161.35
CA ALA A 590 20.22 46.37 -162.24
C ALA A 590 20.01 47.86 -162.54
N ALA A 591 20.22 48.74 -161.57
CA ALA A 591 20.16 50.20 -161.77
C ALA A 591 21.26 50.69 -162.71
N ILE A 592 22.48 50.15 -162.60
CA ILE A 592 23.60 50.44 -163.53
C ILE A 592 23.23 50.00 -164.95
N GLU A 593 22.74 48.78 -165.12
CA GLU A 593 22.43 48.25 -166.46
C GLU A 593 21.20 48.96 -167.08
N ALA A 594 20.23 49.35 -166.25
CA ALA A 594 19.11 50.21 -166.67
C ALA A 594 19.59 51.60 -167.13
N ALA A 595 20.60 52.19 -166.47
CA ALA A 595 21.23 53.44 -166.91
C ALA A 595 22.01 53.26 -168.23
N ARG A 596 22.60 52.07 -168.44
CA ARG A 596 23.36 51.72 -169.65
C ARG A 596 22.47 51.51 -170.88
N ALA A 597 21.22 51.08 -170.69
CA ALA A 597 20.23 50.84 -171.74
C ALA A 597 19.51 52.10 -172.28
N GLY A 598 19.82 53.30 -171.76
CA GLY A 598 19.29 54.57 -172.26
C GLY A 598 17.76 54.71 -172.15
N GLU A 599 17.09 55.25 -173.17
CA GLU A 599 15.62 55.50 -173.19
C GLU A 599 14.78 54.23 -172.92
N HIS A 600 15.27 53.04 -173.29
CA HIS A 600 14.56 51.77 -173.07
C HIS A 600 14.66 51.24 -171.62
N GLY A 601 15.61 51.73 -170.80
CA GLY A 601 15.85 51.28 -169.43
C GLY A 601 15.08 52.04 -168.33
N ARG A 602 14.37 53.12 -168.71
CA ARG A 602 13.82 54.11 -167.77
C ARG A 602 12.83 53.52 -166.75
N GLY A 603 11.98 52.58 -167.17
CA GLY A 603 11.06 51.86 -166.27
C GLY A 603 11.76 50.87 -165.34
N PHE A 604 12.80 50.18 -165.82
CA PHE A 604 13.61 49.27 -165.01
C PHE A 604 14.42 49.99 -163.93
N SER A 605 14.92 51.20 -164.21
CA SER A 605 15.65 52.00 -163.23
C SER A 605 14.80 52.36 -162.01
N ILE A 606 13.50 52.66 -162.20
CA ILE A 606 12.60 52.99 -161.09
C ILE A 606 12.37 51.75 -160.21
N VAL A 607 12.13 50.59 -160.83
CA VAL A 607 11.94 49.32 -160.09
C VAL A 607 13.22 48.94 -159.34
N ALA A 608 14.39 49.07 -159.96
CA ALA A 608 15.66 48.78 -159.32
C ALA A 608 15.91 49.67 -158.09
N ASP A 609 15.63 50.98 -158.19
CA ASP A 609 15.81 51.90 -157.07
C ASP A 609 14.80 51.66 -155.93
N GLU A 610 13.58 51.20 -156.25
CA GLU A 610 12.57 50.80 -155.26
C GLU A 610 12.96 49.49 -154.54
N VAL A 611 13.48 48.49 -155.28
CA VAL A 611 14.01 47.25 -154.70
C VAL A 611 15.24 47.53 -153.84
N ARG A 612 16.10 48.47 -154.24
CA ARG A 612 17.25 48.93 -153.44
C ARG A 612 16.81 49.53 -152.10
N LYS A 613 15.86 50.48 -152.12
CA LYS A 613 15.29 51.06 -150.90
C LYS A 613 14.61 50.02 -150.01
N LEU A 614 13.91 49.04 -150.59
CA LEU A 614 13.30 47.94 -149.84
C LEU A 614 14.36 47.06 -149.17
N ALA A 615 15.45 46.76 -149.86
CA ALA A 615 16.58 46.01 -149.34
C ALA A 615 17.29 46.77 -148.20
N GLU A 616 17.56 48.06 -148.35
CA GLU A 616 18.10 48.92 -147.29
C GLU A 616 17.17 48.95 -146.06
N ARG A 617 15.86 49.16 -146.26
CA ARG A 617 14.87 49.12 -145.15
C ARG A 617 14.79 47.75 -144.48
N SER A 618 14.96 46.67 -145.23
CA SER A 618 14.97 45.30 -144.69
C SER A 618 16.22 45.04 -143.86
N ALA A 619 17.39 45.52 -144.31
CA ALA A 619 18.63 45.45 -143.55
C ALA A 619 18.55 46.23 -142.23
N ASP A 620 18.03 47.46 -142.26
CA ASP A 620 17.82 48.27 -141.05
C ASP A 620 16.83 47.60 -140.07
N ALA A 621 15.70 47.08 -140.57
CA ALA A 621 14.75 46.33 -139.73
C ALA A 621 15.37 45.08 -139.12
N THR A 622 16.18 44.32 -139.87
CA THR A 622 16.90 43.15 -139.30
C THR A 622 17.93 43.54 -138.25
N LYS A 623 18.60 44.69 -138.40
CA LYS A 623 19.53 45.22 -137.39
C LYS A 623 18.81 45.54 -136.09
N ASP A 624 17.65 46.18 -136.17
CA ASP A 624 16.82 46.50 -134.99
C ASP A 624 16.30 45.23 -134.31
N ILE A 625 15.83 44.23 -135.08
CA ILE A 625 15.43 42.93 -134.54
C ILE A 625 16.61 42.24 -133.85
N SER A 626 17.81 42.25 -134.46
CA SER A 626 19.00 41.64 -133.88
C SER A 626 19.37 42.27 -132.53
N LYS A 627 19.22 43.60 -132.41
CA LYS A 627 19.41 44.32 -131.15
C LYS A 627 18.41 43.86 -130.08
N LEU A 628 17.11 43.83 -130.40
CA LEU A 628 16.06 43.40 -129.47
C LEU A 628 16.24 41.94 -129.00
N ILE A 629 16.68 41.06 -129.89
CA ILE A 629 16.95 39.65 -129.55
C ILE A 629 18.18 39.53 -128.64
N THR A 630 19.22 40.34 -128.89
CA THR A 630 20.40 40.39 -128.02
C THR A 630 20.03 40.87 -126.61
N GLU A 631 19.18 41.90 -126.52
CA GLU A 631 18.62 42.36 -125.23
C GLU A 631 17.78 41.27 -124.54
N THR A 632 16.99 40.51 -125.31
CA THR A 632 16.18 39.38 -124.80
C THR A 632 17.05 38.26 -124.24
N LEU A 633 18.18 37.93 -124.90
CA LEU A 633 19.15 36.94 -124.42
C LEU A 633 19.79 37.37 -123.10
N ALA A 634 20.17 38.65 -122.97
CA ALA A 634 20.74 39.20 -121.74
C ALA A 634 19.73 39.21 -120.58
N LEU A 635 18.45 39.53 -120.86
CA LEU A 635 17.38 39.46 -119.86
C LEU A 635 17.11 38.03 -119.39
N ALA A 636 17.09 37.05 -120.30
CA ALA A 636 16.91 35.65 -119.96
C ALA A 636 18.08 35.08 -119.13
N GLU A 637 19.32 35.53 -119.41
CA GLU A 637 20.50 35.19 -118.60
C GLU A 637 20.42 35.77 -117.20
N THR A 638 20.09 37.06 -117.08
CA THR A 638 19.87 37.72 -115.78
C THR A 638 18.77 37.03 -114.97
N GLY A 639 17.67 36.63 -115.64
CA GLY A 639 16.59 35.86 -115.02
C GLY A 639 17.03 34.51 -114.48
N ARG A 640 17.90 33.80 -115.19
CA ARG A 640 18.46 32.51 -114.73
C ARG A 640 19.37 32.68 -113.52
N ASP A 641 20.23 33.69 -113.51
CA ASP A 641 21.10 33.97 -112.36
C ASP A 641 20.29 34.35 -111.13
N LEU A 642 19.23 35.15 -111.30
CA LEU A 642 18.30 35.47 -110.21
C LEU A 642 17.61 34.21 -109.68
N CYS A 643 17.19 33.30 -110.56
CA CYS A 643 16.61 32.02 -110.17
C CYS A 643 17.58 31.14 -109.40
N ARG A 644 18.87 31.09 -109.80
CA ARG A 644 19.91 30.36 -109.09
C ARG A 644 20.11 30.89 -107.67
N THR A 645 20.27 32.20 -107.51
CA THR A 645 20.37 32.85 -106.19
C THR A 645 19.12 32.60 -105.34
N THR A 646 17.93 32.59 -105.95
CA THR A 646 16.67 32.29 -105.25
C THR A 646 16.62 30.85 -104.77
N ASN A 647 17.10 29.89 -105.59
CA ASN A 647 17.17 28.49 -105.21
C ASN A 647 18.19 28.24 -104.07
N GLU A 648 19.34 28.91 -104.08
CA GLU A 648 20.31 28.89 -102.98
C GLU A 648 19.69 29.42 -101.67
N THR A 649 18.93 30.53 -101.76
CA THR A 649 18.19 31.10 -100.62
C THR A 649 17.17 30.11 -100.06
N PHE A 650 16.42 29.41 -100.92
CA PHE A 650 15.52 28.34 -100.48
C PHE A 650 16.26 27.17 -99.82
N GLY A 651 17.50 26.86 -100.27
CA GLY A 651 18.36 25.88 -99.60
C GLY A 651 18.73 26.29 -98.18
N GLN A 652 19.04 27.56 -97.94
CA GLN A 652 19.29 28.10 -96.60
C GLN A 652 18.04 28.05 -95.71
N ILE A 653 16.87 28.33 -96.28
CA ILE A 653 15.59 28.23 -95.57
C ILE A 653 15.33 26.78 -95.12
N ASP A 654 15.53 25.79 -95.99
CA ASP A 654 15.35 24.37 -95.63
C ASP A 654 16.24 23.96 -94.46
N HIS A 655 17.53 24.33 -94.49
CA HIS A 655 18.45 24.06 -93.39
C HIS A 655 18.00 24.74 -92.07
N GLY A 656 17.52 25.99 -92.16
CA GLY A 656 16.95 26.70 -91.01
C GLY A 656 15.71 26.00 -90.43
N VAL A 657 14.83 25.50 -91.29
CA VAL A 657 13.62 24.76 -90.91
C VAL A 657 13.98 23.41 -90.27
N GLU A 658 14.95 22.68 -90.80
CA GLU A 658 15.44 21.40 -90.24
C GLU A 658 16.04 21.60 -88.84
N SER A 659 16.89 22.61 -88.67
CA SER A 659 17.42 22.99 -87.36
C SER A 659 16.31 23.36 -86.38
N THR A 660 15.30 24.12 -86.84
CA THR A 660 14.14 24.51 -86.02
C THR A 660 13.33 23.28 -85.59
N SER A 661 13.09 22.34 -86.49
CA SER A 661 12.38 21.09 -86.19
C SER A 661 13.13 20.23 -85.17
N THR A 662 14.47 20.19 -85.24
CA THR A 662 15.31 19.47 -84.28
C THR A 662 15.18 20.05 -82.88
N SER A 663 15.31 21.38 -82.74
CA SER A 663 15.12 22.05 -81.45
C SER A 663 13.71 21.88 -80.89
N ILE A 664 12.67 21.89 -81.73
CA ILE A 664 11.29 21.62 -81.28
C ILE A 664 11.16 20.19 -80.72
N SER A 665 11.80 19.20 -81.35
CA SER A 665 11.79 17.82 -80.86
C SER A 665 12.49 17.68 -79.50
N GLU A 666 13.61 18.38 -79.30
CA GLU A 666 14.31 18.42 -78.02
C GLU A 666 13.46 19.07 -76.92
N ILE A 667 12.87 20.23 -77.19
CA ILE A 667 11.98 20.91 -76.23
C ILE A 667 10.79 20.02 -75.89
N THR A 668 10.21 19.32 -76.88
CA THR A 668 9.08 18.40 -76.64
C THR A 668 9.49 17.29 -75.66
N LYS A 669 10.66 16.68 -75.84
CA LYS A 669 11.18 15.67 -74.91
C LYS A 669 11.39 16.24 -73.50
N GLU A 670 12.06 17.39 -73.39
CA GLU A 670 12.30 18.04 -72.08
C GLU A 670 11.01 18.44 -71.37
N THR A 671 10.00 18.93 -72.10
CA THR A 671 8.70 19.28 -71.50
C THR A 671 7.97 18.05 -70.96
N GLN A 672 8.12 16.89 -71.59
CA GLN A 672 7.55 15.65 -71.10
C GLN A 672 8.24 15.19 -69.81
N ASP A 673 9.58 15.26 -69.76
CA ASP A 673 10.35 14.92 -68.56
C ASP A 673 10.02 15.88 -67.39
N GLN A 674 9.88 17.18 -67.67
CA GLN A 674 9.46 18.18 -66.69
C GLN A 674 8.05 17.90 -66.14
N LEU A 675 7.12 17.42 -66.99
CA LEU A 675 5.76 17.10 -66.56
C LEU A 675 5.76 15.92 -65.57
N THR A 676 6.53 14.87 -65.86
CA THR A 676 6.67 13.71 -64.96
C THR A 676 7.25 14.13 -63.62
N LEU A 677 8.33 14.92 -63.61
CA LEU A 677 8.93 15.42 -62.37
C LEU A 677 7.96 16.32 -61.58
N ALA A 678 7.19 17.17 -62.25
CA ALA A 678 6.19 18.01 -61.60
C ALA A 678 5.09 17.18 -60.92
N MET A 679 4.65 16.07 -61.54
CA MET A 679 3.69 15.14 -60.96
C MET A 679 4.26 14.43 -59.73
N GLU A 680 5.49 13.92 -59.79
CA GLU A 680 6.17 13.26 -58.67
C GLU A 680 6.33 14.19 -57.45
N ILE A 681 6.75 15.44 -57.68
CA ILE A 681 6.84 16.44 -56.60
C ILE A 681 5.44 16.75 -56.04
N GLY A 682 4.43 16.84 -56.91
CA GLY A 682 3.04 17.08 -56.51
C GLY A 682 2.46 15.96 -55.63
N GLU A 683 2.82 14.70 -55.90
CA GLU A 683 2.44 13.55 -55.05
C GLU A 683 3.20 13.57 -53.71
N ALA A 684 4.53 13.75 -53.74
CA ALA A 684 5.34 13.79 -52.52
C ALA A 684 4.89 14.89 -51.55
N MET A 685 4.49 16.06 -52.06
CA MET A 685 3.96 17.16 -51.24
C MET A 685 2.60 16.84 -50.62
N ARG A 686 1.79 16.02 -51.30
CA ARG A 686 0.49 15.56 -50.80
C ARG A 686 0.65 14.57 -49.64
N ASP A 687 1.67 13.71 -49.72
CA ASP A 687 1.99 12.75 -48.65
C ASP A 687 2.63 13.42 -47.41
N LEU A 688 3.32 14.55 -47.60
CA LEU A 688 3.91 15.36 -46.52
C LEU A 688 2.87 16.07 -45.64
N VAL A 689 1.66 16.28 -46.15
CA VAL A 689 0.55 16.87 -45.40
C VAL A 689 -0.49 15.79 -45.15
N PRO A 690 -0.56 15.20 -43.94
CA PRO A 690 -1.64 14.29 -43.62
C PRO A 690 -2.96 15.04 -43.82
N GLY A 691 -3.86 14.49 -44.64
CA GLY A 691 -5.22 15.00 -44.76
C GLY A 691 -5.89 15.07 -43.38
N PRO A 692 -6.88 15.96 -43.20
CA PRO A 692 -7.56 16.10 -41.91
C PRO A 692 -8.05 14.73 -41.45
N ALA A 693 -7.67 14.35 -40.23
CA ALA A 693 -8.14 13.13 -39.59
C ALA A 693 -9.67 13.22 -39.43
N GLY A 694 -10.41 12.57 -40.32
CA GLY A 694 -11.86 12.65 -40.29
C GLY A 694 -12.55 12.09 -41.52
N GLU A 695 -12.29 10.83 -41.87
CA GLU A 695 -13.32 9.87 -42.32
C GLU A 695 -12.65 8.50 -42.54
N PRO A 696 -13.20 7.41 -41.98
CA PRO A 696 -12.67 6.08 -42.23
C PRO A 696 -12.93 5.71 -43.69
N SER A 697 -11.85 5.60 -44.48
CA SER A 697 -11.92 4.99 -45.81
C SER A 697 -12.52 3.58 -45.69
N PRO A 698 -13.53 3.22 -46.52
CA PRO A 698 -14.16 1.91 -46.43
C PRO A 698 -13.13 0.83 -46.70
N ALA A 699 -13.02 -0.11 -45.76
CA ALA A 699 -12.10 -1.23 -45.80
C ALA A 699 -12.05 -1.86 -47.20
N LYS A 700 -10.84 -1.93 -47.77
CA LYS A 700 -10.55 -2.80 -48.91
C LYS A 700 -10.90 -4.24 -48.51
N SER A 701 -12.02 -4.72 -49.04
CA SER A 701 -12.43 -6.12 -49.06
C SER A 701 -11.25 -6.99 -49.46
N ALA A 702 -10.86 -7.89 -48.56
CA ALA A 702 -9.83 -8.89 -48.79
C ALA A 702 -10.26 -9.83 -49.92
N ALA A 703 -9.48 -9.84 -51.00
CA ALA A 703 -9.63 -10.79 -52.08
C ALA A 703 -9.39 -12.22 -51.56
N THR A 704 -10.36 -13.08 -51.84
CA THR A 704 -10.32 -14.54 -51.66
C THR A 704 -9.14 -15.16 -52.42
N PRO A 705 -8.41 -16.13 -51.83
CA PRO A 705 -7.36 -16.84 -52.55
C PRO A 705 -7.97 -17.88 -53.51
N ARG A 706 -7.46 -17.92 -54.75
CA ARG A 706 -7.76 -18.97 -55.75
C ARG A 706 -7.23 -20.34 -55.26
N PRO A 707 -7.91 -21.45 -55.57
CA PRO A 707 -7.46 -22.77 -55.14
C PRO A 707 -6.31 -23.27 -56.04
N HIS A 708 -5.32 -23.88 -55.38
CA HIS A 708 -4.27 -24.65 -56.02
C HIS A 708 -4.85 -25.88 -56.72
N ARG A 709 -4.59 -26.01 -58.03
CA ARG A 709 -4.56 -27.29 -58.73
C ARG A 709 -3.23 -27.98 -58.39
N GLN A 710 -3.28 -29.18 -57.82
CA GLN A 710 -2.23 -30.17 -58.02
C GLN A 710 -2.86 -31.53 -58.30
N ALA A 711 -2.29 -32.17 -59.30
CA ALA A 711 -2.62 -33.47 -59.83
C ALA A 711 -1.96 -34.57 -58.99
N ALA A 712 -2.72 -35.63 -58.72
CA ALA A 712 -2.37 -37.05 -58.61
C ALA A 712 -3.43 -37.73 -57.74
#